data_AF-A0A3A6I4D3-F1
#
_entry.id   AF-A0A3A6I4D3-F1
#
_cell.length_a   1.000
_cell.length_b   1.000
_cell.length_c   1.000
_cell.angle_alpha   90.00
_cell.angle_beta   90.00
_cell.angle_gamma   90.00
#
_symmetry.space_group_name_H-M   'P 1'
#
loop_
_entity.id
_entity.type
_entity.pdbx_description
1 polymer ?
#
loop_
_entity_poly.entity_id
_entity_poly.type
_entity_poly.pdbx_seq_one_letter_code
_entity_poly.pdbx_strand_id
1 'polypeptide(L)'
;MDYLDSVKIDLCEHWRFHLGEKEEAWYKGFDDSGWEEVTLPHDWSVGLPFSESNSSGTGYLSGGIGWYRVRFSLPEEYRGKKIRLLFDGVYKNSQVWCNSYYLGKRPNGYVPFDYDISEKVFFGEMDNEISVKVTHTDIADSRWFTGSGITRKVTVLVEEPVHPSLHGIFFSTLYGDDGKTAQVEISHELLNESDKKAEVSLVSRLCDGNGKQVLEVKADAQFAPGECKTISLNGCVNRPKLWSPENPELYVLSTCFSVNGGKEYKVFSEKTGIRTFRFDADKGFFLNGENRKIKGVCVHHDGGCLGAAMTREVWERRLAALKEMGCNAIRTSHNPHMPELYELCDEMGFLVMDEAFDEWENPKNKWSTGHNVYPPRHQGYFEDFPEWHEKDLAAMVLRDRNHPSVIMWSIGNEIDYPNDPYCHPLFGEMTGNNDANKPASERMYNPDKPNMERLAPVAKELSSIVKRYDSTRPVTLAAAFPELSSRLHYFDALDVVGYNYKEHLYEEDHKRFPELPFLGSENSHSYKAWKAVRDNDYISGQFLWTGIDYLGEAHGWPIHGSSAGLLTLAGFPKARFYQRQSYWADKPVLHLATVKYEGSHDEWLPVTETWNYEVGETVLVRLFTNQPEAELFLNGRSLGKKKGLSEEGCMDWIVDFEPGELRAAAGELISPQDKGCISSSLQTTGAVDVLQLCEWKAPVGRNSVEKAGTLFTHQVEILAEDSCGRRIMDAAFPVTVQVSGPGVLKGLENGNLGDNTPYTSCSRSMLEGRLIAYIQRTGSGTVTVKVSSEGFPETQLSLEIPD
;
A
#
# COMPACT_ATOMS: atom_id res chain seq x y z
N MET A 1 40.70 -17.67 5.10
CA MET A 1 39.83 -16.56 4.65
C MET A 1 38.99 -16.21 5.84
N ASP A 2 38.95 -14.93 6.21
CA ASP A 2 38.09 -14.48 7.29
C ASP A 2 36.65 -14.41 6.75
N TYR A 3 35.71 -15.02 7.49
CA TYR A 3 34.28 -14.93 7.19
C TYR A 3 33.78 -13.48 7.41
N LEU A 4 32.80 -13.08 6.61
CA LEU A 4 32.18 -11.75 6.61
C LEU A 4 30.68 -11.86 6.87
N ASP A 5 30.13 -10.81 7.48
CA ASP A 5 28.68 -10.65 7.62
C ASP A 5 28.03 -10.60 6.22
N SER A 6 26.76 -11.01 6.11
CA SER A 6 26.01 -10.82 4.87
C SER A 6 25.89 -9.34 4.54
N VAL A 7 26.18 -8.97 3.30
CA VAL A 7 26.17 -7.59 2.82
C VAL A 7 25.10 -7.42 1.75
N LYS A 8 24.31 -6.35 1.86
CA LYS A 8 23.38 -5.89 0.82
C LYS A 8 23.95 -4.62 0.18
N ILE A 9 24.12 -4.63 -1.13
CA ILE A 9 24.57 -3.50 -1.93
C ILE A 9 23.38 -3.00 -2.75
N ASP A 10 22.88 -1.81 -2.42
CA ASP A 10 21.75 -1.23 -3.14
C ASP A 10 22.18 -0.68 -4.49
N LEU A 11 21.50 -1.11 -5.55
CA LEU A 11 21.71 -0.62 -6.92
C LEU A 11 20.61 0.39 -7.24
N CYS A 12 20.58 1.54 -6.54
CA CYS A 12 19.55 2.55 -6.78
C CYS A 12 19.95 3.60 -7.82
N GLU A 13 21.23 3.95 -7.90
CA GLU A 13 21.73 5.04 -8.77
C GLU A 13 22.40 4.52 -10.04
N HIS A 14 22.64 5.42 -10.99
CA HIS A 14 23.44 5.20 -12.20
C HIS A 14 22.89 4.15 -13.18
N TRP A 15 21.58 3.88 -13.13
CA TRP A 15 20.93 3.09 -14.15
C TRP A 15 20.82 3.89 -15.44
N ARG A 16 21.05 3.23 -16.57
CA ARG A 16 20.81 3.72 -17.91
C ARG A 16 19.51 3.14 -18.43
N PHE A 17 18.62 3.98 -18.95
CA PHE A 17 17.31 3.60 -19.45
C PHE A 17 17.11 3.98 -20.92
N HIS A 18 16.47 3.07 -21.65
CA HIS A 18 16.01 3.31 -23.01
C HIS A 18 14.59 2.79 -23.21
N LEU A 19 13.67 3.68 -23.59
CA LEU A 19 12.34 3.32 -24.05
C LEU A 19 12.39 2.93 -25.53
N GLY A 20 12.11 1.66 -25.81
CA GLY A 20 12.19 1.06 -27.14
C GLY A 20 12.90 -0.28 -27.11
N GLU A 21 12.69 -1.10 -28.14
CA GLU A 21 13.42 -2.35 -28.30
C GLU A 21 14.90 -2.08 -28.65
N LYS A 22 15.80 -2.78 -27.96
CA LYS A 22 17.24 -2.81 -28.25
C LYS A 22 17.76 -4.23 -28.12
N GLU A 23 17.66 -4.97 -29.22
CA GLU A 23 18.01 -6.40 -29.26
C GLU A 23 19.44 -6.72 -28.81
N GLU A 24 20.39 -5.80 -28.95
CA GLU A 24 21.80 -6.01 -28.57
C GLU A 24 22.12 -5.59 -27.12
N ALA A 25 21.16 -4.99 -26.39
CA ALA A 25 21.42 -4.43 -25.05
C ALA A 25 21.60 -5.47 -23.94
N TRP A 26 21.46 -6.77 -24.23
CA TRP A 26 21.88 -7.85 -23.33
C TRP A 26 23.41 -8.03 -23.31
N TYR A 27 24.11 -7.61 -24.37
CA TYR A 27 25.55 -7.79 -24.50
C TYR A 27 26.29 -6.76 -23.65
N LYS A 28 27.29 -7.22 -22.88
CA LYS A 28 28.05 -6.36 -21.97
C LYS A 28 28.78 -5.20 -22.67
N GLY A 29 29.25 -5.45 -23.89
CA GLY A 29 30.00 -4.46 -24.67
C GLY A 29 29.12 -3.47 -25.45
N PHE A 30 27.81 -3.46 -25.25
CA PHE A 30 26.91 -2.51 -25.88
C PHE A 30 27.15 -1.09 -25.34
N ASP A 31 27.13 -0.11 -26.24
CA ASP A 31 27.29 1.31 -25.88
C ASP A 31 25.94 1.94 -25.52
N ASP A 32 25.72 2.12 -24.22
CA ASP A 32 24.56 2.77 -23.62
C ASP A 32 24.84 4.22 -23.19
N SER A 33 25.94 4.83 -23.61
CA SER A 33 26.30 6.19 -23.20
C SER A 33 25.28 7.26 -23.62
N GLY A 34 24.48 6.97 -24.66
CA GLY A 34 23.36 7.81 -25.10
C GLY A 34 22.03 7.57 -24.39
N TRP A 35 21.97 6.67 -23.41
CA TRP A 35 20.76 6.35 -22.66
C TRP A 35 20.55 7.31 -21.49
N GLU A 36 19.28 7.51 -21.12
CA GLU A 36 18.89 8.36 -20.01
C GLU A 36 19.43 7.80 -18.69
N GLU A 37 20.01 8.65 -17.84
CA GLU A 37 20.37 8.23 -16.48
C GLU A 37 19.14 8.34 -15.57
N VAL A 38 18.81 7.26 -14.88
CA VAL A 38 17.66 7.18 -13.98
C VAL A 38 18.07 6.59 -12.63
N THR A 39 17.27 6.90 -11.61
CA THR A 39 17.39 6.34 -10.26
C THR A 39 16.20 5.41 -10.02
N LEU A 40 16.45 4.26 -9.41
CA LEU A 40 15.42 3.32 -9.01
C LEU A 40 14.83 3.66 -7.63
N PRO A 41 13.53 3.41 -7.41
CA PRO A 41 12.58 2.84 -8.36
C PRO A 41 12.24 3.80 -9.52
N HIS A 42 11.99 3.24 -10.70
CA HIS A 42 11.68 4.00 -11.92
C HIS A 42 10.46 3.42 -12.64
N ASP A 43 9.45 4.26 -12.83
CA ASP A 43 8.27 4.00 -13.64
C ASP A 43 8.28 4.94 -14.85
N TRP A 44 8.54 4.41 -16.05
CA TRP A 44 8.62 5.27 -17.23
C TRP A 44 7.24 5.71 -17.74
N SER A 45 6.16 5.03 -17.33
CA SER A 45 4.83 5.29 -17.88
C SER A 45 4.30 6.67 -17.49
N VAL A 46 4.63 7.15 -16.28
CA VAL A 46 4.32 8.54 -15.86
C VAL A 46 5.16 9.60 -16.57
N GLY A 47 6.22 9.20 -17.28
CA GLY A 47 6.97 10.05 -18.19
C GLY A 47 6.26 10.31 -19.52
N LEU A 48 5.21 9.54 -19.83
CA LEU A 48 4.46 9.63 -21.08
C LEU A 48 3.20 10.51 -20.92
N PRO A 49 2.71 11.13 -22.00
CA PRO A 49 1.46 11.88 -21.94
C PRO A 49 0.25 10.95 -21.81
N PHE A 50 -0.78 11.43 -21.10
CA PHE A 50 -2.11 10.80 -21.11
C PHE A 50 -2.69 10.79 -22.52
N SER A 51 -3.39 9.71 -22.88
CA SER A 51 -4.08 9.59 -24.17
C SER A 51 -5.34 8.74 -24.06
N GLU A 52 -6.45 9.24 -24.62
CA GLU A 52 -7.72 8.51 -24.77
C GLU A 52 -7.57 7.17 -25.53
N SER A 53 -6.50 7.02 -26.33
CA SER A 53 -6.19 5.77 -27.03
C SER A 53 -5.69 4.64 -26.12
N ASN A 54 -5.24 4.97 -24.91
CA ASN A 54 -4.78 4.01 -23.91
C ASN A 54 -5.97 3.52 -23.07
N SER A 55 -5.75 2.49 -22.26
CA SER A 55 -6.82 1.88 -21.46
C SER A 55 -7.25 2.77 -20.29
N SER A 56 -8.56 2.93 -20.11
CA SER A 56 -9.15 3.52 -18.89
C SER A 56 -8.80 2.74 -17.62
N GLY A 57 -8.62 1.42 -17.73
CA GLY A 57 -8.27 0.53 -16.63
C GLY A 57 -6.87 0.83 -16.09
N THR A 58 -5.94 1.27 -16.94
CA THR A 58 -4.57 1.60 -16.56
C THR A 58 -4.29 3.11 -16.60
N GLY A 59 -5.34 3.93 -16.45
CA GLY A 59 -5.20 5.38 -16.23
C GLY A 59 -4.75 6.16 -17.46
N TYR A 60 -5.04 5.67 -18.66
CA TYR A 60 -4.73 6.33 -19.95
C TYR A 60 -3.23 6.58 -20.21
N LEU A 61 -2.35 5.88 -19.51
CA LEU A 61 -0.91 5.86 -19.75
C LEU A 61 -0.51 4.56 -20.46
N SER A 62 0.50 4.64 -21.32
CA SER A 62 0.99 3.48 -22.07
C SER A 62 2.21 2.84 -21.41
N GLY A 63 2.44 1.57 -21.72
CA GLY A 63 3.68 0.86 -21.36
C GLY A 63 4.72 0.91 -22.49
N GLY A 64 4.89 -0.21 -23.17
CA GLY A 64 5.88 -0.43 -24.24
C GLY A 64 6.98 -1.42 -23.83
N ILE A 65 8.12 -1.36 -24.51
CA ILE A 65 9.32 -2.14 -24.18
C ILE A 65 10.37 -1.16 -23.66
N GLY A 66 10.94 -1.45 -22.50
CA GLY A 66 12.00 -0.66 -21.89
C GLY A 66 13.21 -1.53 -21.59
N TRP A 67 14.40 -0.95 -21.72
CA TRP A 67 15.65 -1.57 -21.32
C TRP A 67 16.35 -0.75 -20.24
N TYR A 68 16.93 -1.45 -19.28
CA TYR A 68 17.71 -0.89 -18.19
C TYR A 68 19.09 -1.54 -18.14
N ARG A 69 20.14 -0.76 -17.87
CA ARG A 69 21.50 -1.24 -17.69
C ARG A 69 22.16 -0.55 -16.51
N VAL A 70 22.91 -1.28 -15.69
CA VAL A 70 23.70 -0.69 -14.59
C VAL A 70 25.03 -1.39 -14.46
N ARG A 71 26.06 -0.61 -14.14
CA ARG A 71 27.39 -1.13 -13.80
C ARG A 71 27.65 -1.03 -12.32
N PHE A 72 28.30 -2.05 -11.77
CA PHE A 72 28.68 -2.10 -10.36
C PHE A 72 29.97 -2.90 -10.18
N SER A 73 30.74 -2.58 -9.17
CA SER A 73 31.99 -3.28 -8.85
C SER A 73 31.81 -4.18 -7.63
N LEU A 74 32.54 -5.29 -7.60
CA LEU A 74 32.62 -6.18 -6.45
C LEU A 74 34.09 -6.26 -6.01
N PRO A 75 34.41 -5.93 -4.74
CA PRO A 75 35.75 -6.08 -4.21
C PRO A 75 36.29 -7.51 -4.31
N GLU A 76 37.62 -7.65 -4.43
CA GLU A 76 38.29 -8.95 -4.52
C GLU A 76 38.03 -9.86 -3.31
N GLU A 77 37.72 -9.28 -2.15
CA GLU A 77 37.39 -10.01 -0.92
C GLU A 77 36.08 -10.81 -1.02
N TYR A 78 35.20 -10.50 -1.99
CA TYR A 78 33.97 -11.24 -2.24
C TYR A 78 34.16 -12.47 -3.13
N ARG A 79 35.37 -12.70 -3.66
CA ARG A 79 35.64 -13.88 -4.49
C ARG A 79 35.39 -15.16 -3.71
N GLY A 80 34.60 -16.07 -4.30
CA GLY A 80 34.24 -17.36 -3.69
C GLY A 80 33.05 -17.30 -2.73
N LYS A 81 32.43 -16.12 -2.56
CA LYS A 81 31.16 -15.94 -1.85
C LYS A 81 29.97 -16.22 -2.77
N LYS A 82 28.79 -16.38 -2.17
CA LYS A 82 27.51 -16.42 -2.89
C LYS A 82 27.06 -15.00 -3.19
N ILE A 83 26.78 -14.72 -4.46
CA ILE A 83 26.34 -13.41 -4.95
C ILE A 83 24.99 -13.58 -5.62
N ARG A 84 23.95 -12.98 -5.03
CA ARG A 84 22.58 -12.99 -5.57
C ARG A 84 22.15 -11.59 -5.98
N LEU A 85 21.51 -11.48 -7.13
CA LEU A 85 20.83 -10.26 -7.58
C LEU A 85 19.35 -10.36 -7.19
N LEU A 86 18.85 -9.40 -6.41
CA LEU A 86 17.48 -9.37 -5.89
C LEU A 86 16.70 -8.23 -6.56
N PHE A 87 15.46 -8.51 -6.94
CA PHE A 87 14.48 -7.53 -7.41
C PHE A 87 13.23 -7.59 -6.51
N ASP A 88 12.80 -6.45 -5.98
CA ASP A 88 11.57 -6.37 -5.17
C ASP A 88 10.29 -6.30 -6.02
N GLY A 89 10.42 -5.98 -7.30
CA GLY A 89 9.32 -5.93 -8.27
C GLY A 89 9.71 -5.24 -9.58
N VAL A 90 9.30 -5.83 -10.70
CA VAL A 90 9.52 -5.31 -12.05
C VAL A 90 8.27 -5.53 -12.87
N TYR A 91 7.50 -4.48 -13.16
CA TYR A 91 6.25 -4.57 -13.93
C TYR A 91 6.52 -4.37 -15.42
N LYS A 92 6.43 -5.38 -16.28
CA LYS A 92 6.26 -6.83 -16.04
C LYS A 92 7.02 -7.61 -17.13
N ASN A 93 6.90 -8.95 -17.13
CA ASN A 93 7.54 -9.81 -18.14
C ASN A 93 9.04 -9.52 -18.30
N SER A 94 9.71 -9.34 -17.16
CA SER A 94 11.10 -8.95 -17.13
C SER A 94 12.00 -10.10 -17.57
N GLN A 95 13.10 -9.76 -18.25
CA GLN A 95 14.18 -10.68 -18.62
C GLN A 95 15.50 -10.06 -18.18
N VAL A 96 16.38 -10.85 -17.56
CA VAL A 96 17.58 -10.33 -16.90
C VAL A 96 18.85 -11.02 -17.41
N TRP A 97 19.90 -10.24 -17.58
CA TRP A 97 21.25 -10.71 -17.90
C TRP A 97 22.27 -10.15 -16.90
N CYS A 98 23.33 -10.92 -16.64
CA CYS A 98 24.52 -10.46 -15.93
C CYS A 98 25.74 -10.74 -16.80
N ASN A 99 26.52 -9.72 -17.15
CA ASN A 99 27.71 -9.84 -17.98
C ASN A 99 27.48 -10.64 -19.29
N SER A 100 26.36 -10.41 -19.97
CA SER A 100 25.89 -11.15 -21.18
C SER A 100 25.32 -12.56 -20.96
N TYR A 101 25.29 -13.07 -19.73
CA TYR A 101 24.64 -14.35 -19.42
C TYR A 101 23.17 -14.14 -19.09
N TYR A 102 22.28 -14.81 -19.84
CA TYR A 102 20.85 -14.81 -19.55
C TYR A 102 20.56 -15.54 -18.23
N LEU A 103 19.81 -14.89 -17.34
CA LEU A 103 19.46 -15.43 -16.01
C LEU A 103 18.05 -16.03 -15.98
N GLY A 104 17.08 -15.39 -16.64
CA GLY A 104 15.70 -15.87 -16.69
C GLY A 104 14.67 -14.79 -16.98
N LYS A 105 13.40 -15.23 -17.01
CA LYS A 105 12.19 -14.40 -17.14
C LYS A 105 11.43 -14.38 -15.82
N ARG A 106 10.84 -13.25 -15.44
CA ARG A 106 9.78 -13.17 -14.42
C ARG A 106 8.52 -12.50 -14.99
N PRO A 107 7.39 -13.22 -15.18
CA PRO A 107 6.18 -12.64 -15.74
C PRO A 107 5.44 -11.69 -14.81
N ASN A 108 5.28 -12.07 -13.55
CA ASN A 108 4.57 -11.28 -12.54
C ASN A 108 5.30 -9.97 -12.23
N GLY A 109 4.52 -8.88 -12.12
CA GLY A 109 5.05 -7.53 -11.91
C GLY A 109 5.21 -7.10 -10.45
N TYR A 110 4.71 -7.89 -9.49
CA TYR A 110 4.53 -7.46 -8.09
C TYR A 110 5.32 -8.26 -7.06
N VAL A 111 5.69 -9.50 -7.34
CA VAL A 111 6.40 -10.35 -6.38
C VAL A 111 7.92 -10.19 -6.48
N PRO A 112 8.65 -10.39 -5.37
CA PRO A 112 10.11 -10.38 -5.41
C PRO A 112 10.67 -11.60 -6.14
N PHE A 113 11.88 -11.47 -6.67
CA PHE A 113 12.62 -12.56 -7.31
C PHE A 113 14.13 -12.34 -7.29
N ASP A 114 14.88 -13.43 -7.42
CA ASP A 114 16.33 -13.40 -7.38
C ASP A 114 17.01 -14.29 -8.43
N TYR A 115 18.29 -14.02 -8.66
CA TYR A 115 19.18 -14.87 -9.46
C TYR A 115 20.56 -15.00 -8.80
N ASP A 116 21.07 -16.23 -8.75
CA ASP A 116 22.47 -16.49 -8.41
C ASP A 116 23.40 -16.09 -9.58
N ILE A 117 24.25 -15.09 -9.32
CA ILE A 117 25.21 -14.54 -10.27
C ILE A 117 26.67 -14.84 -9.88
N SER A 118 26.90 -15.69 -8.87
CA SER A 118 28.24 -15.99 -8.32
C SER A 118 29.26 -16.38 -9.39
N GLU A 119 28.87 -17.22 -10.35
CA GLU A 119 29.73 -17.70 -11.44
C GLU A 119 29.80 -16.75 -12.65
N LYS A 120 29.03 -15.65 -12.62
CA LYS A 120 28.81 -14.75 -13.76
C LYS A 120 29.45 -13.38 -13.53
N VAL A 121 29.87 -13.08 -12.31
CA VAL A 121 30.48 -11.80 -11.92
C VAL A 121 32.00 -11.82 -11.96
N PHE A 122 32.56 -10.63 -12.10
CA PHE A 122 33.97 -10.30 -11.96
C PHE A 122 34.21 -9.60 -10.62
N PHE A 123 35.46 -9.65 -10.16
CA PHE A 123 35.89 -9.01 -8.90
C PHE A 123 37.14 -8.17 -9.15
N GLY A 124 37.39 -7.20 -8.27
CA GLY A 124 38.54 -6.30 -8.36
C GLY A 124 38.27 -5.14 -9.32
N GLU A 125 39.20 -4.90 -10.26
CA GLU A 125 39.16 -3.73 -11.15
C GLU A 125 38.15 -3.83 -12.31
N MET A 126 37.53 -4.99 -12.51
CA MET A 126 36.56 -5.20 -13.59
C MET A 126 35.14 -4.97 -13.10
N ASP A 127 34.43 -4.03 -13.72
CA ASP A 127 33.01 -3.81 -13.47
C ASP A 127 32.16 -5.00 -13.92
N ASN A 128 31.03 -5.17 -13.25
CA ASN A 128 29.93 -6.04 -13.64
C ASN A 128 28.83 -5.22 -14.28
N GLU A 129 28.01 -5.86 -15.11
CA GLU A 129 26.87 -5.20 -15.74
C GLU A 129 25.62 -6.06 -15.67
N ILE A 130 24.52 -5.46 -15.24
CA ILE A 130 23.18 -6.04 -15.31
C ILE A 130 22.43 -5.36 -16.44
N SER A 131 21.80 -6.16 -17.30
CA SER A 131 20.83 -5.69 -18.29
C SER A 131 19.45 -6.27 -17.96
N VAL A 132 18.42 -5.44 -18.04
CA VAL A 132 17.03 -5.84 -17.82
C VAL A 132 16.17 -5.36 -18.99
N LYS A 133 15.47 -6.28 -19.63
CA LYS A 133 14.39 -5.96 -20.57
C LYS A 133 13.06 -6.08 -19.84
N VAL A 134 12.19 -5.09 -20.01
CA VAL A 134 10.83 -5.08 -19.48
C VAL A 134 9.86 -4.95 -20.65
N THR A 135 8.88 -5.85 -20.72
CA THR A 135 7.89 -5.88 -21.80
C THR A 135 6.50 -5.66 -21.23
N HIS A 136 5.92 -4.49 -21.50
CA HIS A 136 4.57 -4.12 -21.09
C HIS A 136 3.78 -3.57 -22.30
N THR A 137 3.64 -4.39 -23.35
CA THR A 137 2.99 -4.00 -24.60
C THR A 137 1.47 -4.13 -24.59
N ASP A 138 0.93 -4.93 -23.66
CA ASP A 138 -0.51 -5.03 -23.46
C ASP A 138 -1.06 -3.71 -22.93
N ILE A 139 -2.09 -3.18 -23.58
CA ILE A 139 -2.67 -1.89 -23.21
C ILE A 139 -3.63 -1.99 -22.03
N ALA A 140 -4.16 -3.17 -21.74
CA ALA A 140 -5.21 -3.40 -20.74
C ALA A 140 -5.02 -4.75 -20.04
N ASP A 141 -3.85 -4.97 -19.45
CA ASP A 141 -3.52 -6.19 -18.69
C ASP A 141 -3.92 -6.11 -17.20
N SER A 142 -4.41 -4.96 -16.74
CA SER A 142 -4.80 -4.68 -15.35
C SER A 142 -6.06 -3.82 -15.29
N ARG A 143 -6.81 -3.94 -14.19
CA ARG A 143 -8.02 -3.14 -13.91
C ARG A 143 -7.68 -1.76 -13.33
N TRP A 144 -6.50 -1.63 -12.73
CA TRP A 144 -5.92 -0.40 -12.17
C TRP A 144 -4.56 -0.10 -12.80
N PHE A 145 -4.04 1.11 -12.61
CA PHE A 145 -2.72 1.51 -13.08
C PHE A 145 -1.60 0.68 -12.44
N THR A 146 -0.64 0.25 -13.25
CA THR A 146 0.42 -0.69 -12.84
C THR A 146 1.79 -0.05 -12.77
N GLY A 147 2.03 0.99 -13.57
CA GLY A 147 3.36 1.44 -13.93
C GLY A 147 4.05 0.53 -14.94
N SER A 148 5.24 0.93 -15.37
CA SER A 148 6.11 0.16 -16.26
C SER A 148 7.57 0.32 -15.90
N GLY A 149 8.28 -0.79 -15.65
CA GLY A 149 9.71 -0.78 -15.39
C GLY A 149 10.14 -1.48 -14.12
N ILE A 150 11.33 -1.11 -13.64
CA ILE A 150 11.86 -1.55 -12.35
C ILE A 150 11.27 -0.63 -11.27
N THR A 151 10.06 -0.96 -10.85
CA THR A 151 9.22 -0.11 -10.00
C THR A 151 9.56 -0.22 -8.51
N ARG A 152 10.52 -1.07 -8.13
CA ARG A 152 11.00 -1.26 -6.76
C ARG A 152 12.52 -1.45 -6.71
N LYS A 153 13.08 -1.68 -5.52
CA LYS A 153 14.53 -1.77 -5.31
C LYS A 153 15.15 -2.98 -6.01
N VAL A 154 16.43 -2.80 -6.32
CA VAL A 154 17.34 -3.85 -6.78
C VAL A 154 18.57 -3.84 -5.86
N THR A 155 18.96 -5.01 -5.39
CA THR A 155 20.05 -5.16 -4.43
C THR A 155 20.93 -6.36 -4.81
N VAL A 156 22.24 -6.27 -4.60
CA VAL A 156 23.14 -7.42 -4.64
C VAL A 156 23.38 -7.91 -3.22
N LEU A 157 23.01 -9.16 -2.95
CA LEU A 157 23.25 -9.84 -1.68
C LEU A 157 24.51 -10.69 -1.78
N VAL A 158 25.44 -10.46 -0.86
CA VAL A 158 26.72 -11.17 -0.73
C VAL A 158 26.71 -11.98 0.57
N GLU A 159 26.90 -13.29 0.46
CA GLU A 159 26.84 -14.22 1.59
C GLU A 159 28.00 -15.21 1.55
N GLU A 160 28.39 -15.74 2.70
CA GLU A 160 29.32 -16.87 2.76
C GLU A 160 28.70 -18.14 2.14
N PRO A 161 29.50 -19.12 1.67
CA PRO A 161 28.97 -20.37 1.11
C PRO A 161 28.08 -21.19 2.06
N VAL A 162 28.17 -20.95 3.37
CA VAL A 162 27.24 -21.47 4.37
C VAL A 162 26.39 -20.31 4.86
N HIS A 163 25.12 -20.31 4.49
CA HIS A 163 24.20 -19.19 4.68
C HIS A 163 22.75 -19.69 4.75
N PRO A 164 21.79 -18.88 5.25
CA PRO A 164 20.38 -19.23 5.18
C PRO A 164 19.87 -19.22 3.73
N SER A 165 18.84 -20.01 3.43
CA SER A 165 18.02 -19.78 2.25
C SER A 165 17.50 -18.34 2.25
N LEU A 166 17.28 -17.76 1.06
CA LEU A 166 16.65 -16.44 0.96
C LEU A 166 15.28 -16.47 1.66
N HIS A 167 15.07 -15.58 2.62
CA HIS A 167 13.91 -15.57 3.53
C HIS A 167 13.71 -16.86 4.37
N GLY A 168 14.76 -17.65 4.56
CA GLY A 168 14.74 -18.94 5.26
C GLY A 168 14.71 -18.86 6.79
N ILE A 169 14.83 -17.66 7.38
CA ILE A 169 14.73 -17.45 8.83
C ILE A 169 13.35 -16.92 9.16
N PHE A 170 12.62 -17.64 10.01
CA PHE A 170 11.23 -17.32 10.35
C PHE A 170 11.03 -17.24 11.86
N PHE A 171 10.54 -16.09 12.34
CA PHE A 171 10.18 -15.86 13.73
C PHE A 171 8.67 -16.05 13.96
N SER A 172 8.33 -16.87 14.95
CA SER A 172 6.94 -17.17 15.31
C SER A 172 6.70 -16.98 16.80
N THR A 173 5.55 -16.40 17.18
CA THR A 173 5.07 -16.40 18.57
C THR A 173 4.08 -17.54 18.76
N LEU A 174 4.42 -18.55 19.56
CA LEU A 174 3.59 -19.73 19.77
C LEU A 174 2.43 -19.45 20.73
N TYR A 175 2.70 -18.75 21.83
CA TYR A 175 1.71 -18.24 22.78
C TYR A 175 2.35 -17.19 23.70
N GLY A 176 1.53 -16.29 24.28
CA GLY A 176 2.03 -15.23 25.17
C GLY A 176 1.22 -13.94 25.13
N ASP A 177 -0.09 -14.03 25.36
CA ASP A 177 -1.00 -12.87 25.38
C ASP A 177 -1.04 -12.14 26.74
N ASP A 178 -0.55 -12.75 27.82
CA ASP A 178 -0.68 -12.19 29.18
C ASP A 178 0.39 -11.16 29.58
N GLY A 179 1.34 -10.88 28.68
CA GLY A 179 2.45 -9.94 28.91
C GLY A 179 3.46 -10.39 29.97
N LYS A 180 3.36 -11.61 30.51
CA LYS A 180 4.31 -12.15 31.50
C LYS A 180 5.38 -12.98 30.84
N THR A 181 5.00 -13.84 29.92
CA THR A 181 5.93 -14.69 29.14
C THR A 181 5.39 -14.91 27.74
N ALA A 182 6.26 -14.86 26.74
CA ALA A 182 5.95 -15.36 25.40
C ALA A 182 6.89 -16.50 25.04
N GLN A 183 6.31 -17.60 24.55
CA GLN A 183 7.08 -18.66 23.90
C GLN A 183 7.18 -18.36 22.42
N VAL A 184 8.39 -18.41 21.91
CA VAL A 184 8.72 -18.08 20.53
C VAL A 184 9.52 -19.22 19.90
N GLU A 185 9.36 -19.38 18.60
CA GLU A 185 10.15 -20.28 17.77
C GLU A 185 10.88 -19.48 16.70
N ILE A 186 12.13 -19.86 16.45
CA ILE A 186 12.94 -19.33 15.35
C ILE A 186 13.34 -20.52 14.49
N SER A 187 12.77 -20.60 13.29
CA SER A 187 13.10 -21.61 12.29
C SER A 187 14.19 -21.09 11.36
N HIS A 188 15.14 -21.96 11.03
CA HIS A 188 16.32 -21.62 10.21
C HIS A 188 16.47 -22.65 9.09
N GLU A 189 16.11 -22.29 7.87
CA GLU A 189 16.46 -23.07 6.68
C GLU A 189 17.85 -22.67 6.18
N LEU A 190 18.81 -23.58 6.32
CA LEU A 190 20.23 -23.33 6.11
C LEU A 190 20.80 -24.19 4.99
N LEU A 191 21.70 -23.60 4.20
CA LEU A 191 22.35 -24.19 3.05
C LEU A 191 23.86 -24.26 3.27
N ASN A 192 24.46 -25.37 2.85
CA ASN A 192 25.91 -25.46 2.64
C ASN A 192 26.21 -25.59 1.15
N GLU A 193 26.43 -24.46 0.48
CA GLU A 193 26.78 -24.39 -0.93
C GLU A 193 28.30 -24.49 -1.17
N SER A 194 29.09 -24.89 -0.15
CA SER A 194 30.53 -25.18 -0.31
C SER A 194 30.79 -26.61 -0.81
N ASP A 195 32.03 -26.88 -1.22
CA ASP A 195 32.50 -28.20 -1.64
C ASP A 195 32.88 -29.13 -0.46
N LYS A 196 32.75 -28.64 0.78
CA LYS A 196 33.20 -29.31 2.00
C LYS A 196 32.08 -29.50 2.99
N LYS A 197 32.29 -30.46 3.90
CA LYS A 197 31.43 -30.57 5.08
C LYS A 197 31.60 -29.33 5.95
N ALA A 198 30.50 -28.88 6.54
CA ALA A 198 30.49 -27.74 7.44
C ALA A 198 29.90 -28.15 8.80
N GLU A 199 30.62 -27.83 9.87
CA GLU A 199 30.09 -27.83 11.24
C GLU A 199 29.68 -26.40 11.57
N VAL A 200 28.40 -26.15 11.80
CA VAL A 200 27.84 -24.82 11.99
C VAL A 200 27.36 -24.70 13.44
N SER A 201 27.94 -23.76 14.17
CA SER A 201 27.40 -23.24 15.42
C SER A 201 26.56 -22.02 15.08
N LEU A 202 25.24 -22.09 15.28
CA LEU A 202 24.31 -21.00 15.04
C LEU A 202 23.81 -20.40 16.35
N VAL A 203 23.72 -19.07 16.40
CA VAL A 203 23.20 -18.31 17.54
C VAL A 203 22.22 -17.25 17.04
N SER A 204 21.02 -17.26 17.58
CA SER A 204 20.00 -16.24 17.31
C SER A 204 19.70 -15.45 18.57
N ARG A 205 19.71 -14.13 18.44
CA ARG A 205 19.49 -13.18 19.52
C ARG A 205 18.34 -12.27 19.17
N LEU A 206 17.45 -12.05 20.13
CA LEU A 206 16.36 -11.08 20.05
C LEU A 206 16.68 -9.92 20.97
N CYS A 207 16.73 -8.70 20.43
CA CYS A 207 16.98 -7.48 21.18
C CYS A 207 15.76 -6.55 21.13
N ASP A 208 15.43 -5.90 22.24
CA ASP A 208 14.37 -4.88 22.29
C ASP A 208 14.79 -3.58 21.56
N GLY A 209 13.86 -2.63 21.45
CA GLY A 209 14.11 -1.32 20.81
C GLY A 209 15.21 -0.46 21.47
N ASN A 210 15.67 -0.80 22.67
CA ASN A 210 16.81 -0.14 23.33
C ASN A 210 18.14 -0.90 23.11
N GLY A 211 18.12 -1.97 22.30
CA GLY A 211 19.27 -2.84 22.06
C GLY A 211 19.56 -3.83 23.19
N LYS A 212 18.65 -4.00 24.16
CA LYS A 212 18.83 -4.99 25.23
C LYS A 212 18.43 -6.37 24.72
N GLN A 213 19.35 -7.33 24.82
CA GLN A 213 19.06 -8.74 24.54
C GLN A 213 18.02 -9.30 25.51
N VAL A 214 16.93 -9.85 24.97
CA VAL A 214 15.84 -10.48 25.73
C VAL A 214 15.75 -11.99 25.53
N LEU A 215 16.36 -12.51 24.46
CA LEU A 215 16.44 -13.94 24.16
C LEU A 215 17.76 -14.27 23.46
N GLU A 216 18.30 -15.45 23.76
CA GLU A 216 19.34 -16.11 22.97
C GLU A 216 19.01 -17.60 22.86
N VAL A 217 19.07 -18.13 21.64
CA VAL A 217 18.94 -19.56 21.35
C VAL A 217 20.11 -19.99 20.47
N LYS A 218 20.56 -21.24 20.61
CA LYS A 218 21.72 -21.75 19.88
C LYS A 218 21.58 -23.22 19.54
N ALA A 219 22.26 -23.64 18.47
CA ALA A 219 22.41 -25.03 18.10
C ALA A 219 23.70 -25.27 17.32
N ASP A 220 24.14 -26.52 17.34
CA ASP A 220 25.22 -27.02 16.50
C ASP A 220 24.65 -28.02 15.49
N ALA A 221 25.05 -27.91 14.23
CA ALA A 221 24.60 -28.83 13.18
C ALA A 221 25.71 -29.10 12.15
N GLN A 222 25.70 -30.31 11.61
CA GLN A 222 26.61 -30.71 10.53
C GLN A 222 25.88 -30.74 9.19
N PHE A 223 26.54 -30.25 8.16
CA PHE A 223 26.03 -30.18 6.80
C PHE A 223 26.98 -30.87 5.83
N ALA A 224 26.45 -31.76 5.00
CA ALA A 224 27.15 -32.25 3.82
C ALA A 224 27.23 -31.15 2.74
N PRO A 225 28.17 -31.25 1.77
CA PRO A 225 28.18 -30.37 0.61
C PRO A 225 26.83 -30.41 -0.13
N GLY A 226 26.26 -29.25 -0.44
CA GLY A 226 24.97 -29.08 -1.10
C GLY A 226 23.74 -29.38 -0.24
N GLU A 227 23.92 -29.67 1.06
CA GLU A 227 22.80 -30.02 1.95
C GLU A 227 22.00 -28.79 2.39
N CYS A 228 20.67 -28.92 2.37
CA CYS A 228 19.73 -27.98 2.98
C CYS A 228 19.07 -28.63 4.20
N LYS A 229 19.01 -27.95 5.34
CA LYS A 229 18.33 -28.42 6.56
C LYS A 229 17.57 -27.28 7.23
N THR A 230 16.45 -27.61 7.85
CA THR A 230 15.73 -26.70 8.75
C THR A 230 16.04 -27.02 10.21
N ILE A 231 16.37 -26.01 11.00
CA ILE A 231 16.61 -26.10 12.45
C ILE A 231 15.67 -25.14 13.18
N SER A 232 14.77 -25.69 13.99
CA SER A 232 13.85 -24.91 14.83
C SER A 232 14.35 -24.82 16.27
N LEU A 233 14.46 -23.59 16.78
CA LEU A 233 14.85 -23.31 18.16
C LEU A 233 13.75 -22.58 18.90
N ASN A 234 13.42 -23.09 20.09
CA ASN A 234 12.39 -22.54 20.95
C ASN A 234 12.99 -21.74 22.10
N GLY A 235 12.34 -20.65 22.50
CA GLY A 235 12.79 -19.75 23.55
C GLY A 235 11.65 -19.06 24.29
N CYS A 236 11.92 -18.62 25.52
CA CYS A 236 10.96 -17.90 26.35
C CYS A 236 11.42 -16.47 26.61
N VAL A 237 10.62 -15.50 26.18
CA VAL A 237 10.82 -14.08 26.46
C VAL A 237 10.05 -13.70 27.72
N ASN A 238 10.74 -13.21 28.74
CA ASN A 238 10.13 -12.75 29.98
C ASN A 238 9.68 -11.30 29.85
N ARG A 239 8.45 -11.01 30.30
CA ARG A 239 7.79 -9.70 30.24
C ARG A 239 7.91 -9.07 28.84
N PRO A 240 7.46 -9.78 27.79
CA PRO A 240 7.54 -9.27 26.44
C PRO A 240 6.72 -7.99 26.34
N LYS A 241 7.28 -6.99 25.68
CA LYS A 241 6.49 -5.91 25.11
C LYS A 241 5.77 -6.45 23.88
N LEU A 242 4.45 -6.42 23.90
CA LEU A 242 3.62 -6.97 22.82
C LEU A 242 3.38 -5.92 21.74
N TRP A 243 3.43 -6.34 20.49
CA TRP A 243 3.11 -5.49 19.34
C TRP A 243 1.59 -5.34 19.19
N SER A 244 1.11 -4.11 18.99
CA SER A 244 -0.26 -3.79 18.58
C SER A 244 -0.30 -2.51 17.72
N PRO A 245 -1.42 -2.21 17.04
CA PRO A 245 -1.60 -0.95 16.33
C PRO A 245 -1.37 0.31 17.18
N GLU A 246 -1.63 0.24 18.48
CA GLU A 246 -1.45 1.36 19.42
C GLU A 246 -0.05 1.36 20.06
N ASN A 247 0.55 0.18 20.21
CA ASN A 247 1.88 -0.02 20.78
C ASN A 247 2.73 -0.88 19.82
N PRO A 248 3.27 -0.32 18.73
CA PRO A 248 4.03 -1.06 17.73
C PRO A 248 5.45 -1.39 18.21
N GLU A 249 5.55 -2.14 19.31
CA GLU A 249 6.83 -2.55 19.90
C GLU A 249 7.51 -3.60 19.02
N LEU A 250 8.70 -3.28 18.55
CA LEU A 250 9.50 -4.11 17.66
C LEU A 250 10.79 -4.58 18.35
N TYR A 251 11.23 -5.76 17.95
CA TYR A 251 12.50 -6.36 18.32
C TYR A 251 13.38 -6.49 17.08
N VAL A 252 14.69 -6.56 17.27
CA VAL A 252 15.64 -6.95 16.22
C VAL A 252 16.02 -8.41 16.45
N LEU A 253 15.70 -9.27 15.49
CA LEU A 253 16.18 -10.65 15.44
C LEU A 253 17.46 -10.67 14.61
N SER A 254 18.56 -11.11 15.21
CA SER A 254 19.82 -11.34 14.52
C SER A 254 20.26 -12.79 14.65
N THR A 255 20.75 -13.38 13.56
CA THR A 255 21.34 -14.73 13.55
C THR A 255 22.80 -14.64 13.09
N CYS A 256 23.68 -15.28 13.84
CA CYS A 256 25.10 -15.39 13.54
C CYS A 256 25.53 -16.86 13.43
N PHE A 257 26.48 -17.15 12.56
CA PHE A 257 27.11 -18.47 12.41
C PHE A 257 28.59 -18.43 12.76
N SER A 258 29.11 -19.55 13.24
CA SER A 258 30.53 -19.90 13.22
C SER A 258 30.66 -21.26 12.51
N VAL A 259 31.53 -21.33 11.50
CA VAL A 259 31.71 -22.54 10.68
C VAL A 259 33.07 -23.15 10.98
N ASN A 260 33.11 -24.45 11.30
CA ASN A 260 34.31 -25.24 11.60
C ASN A 260 35.21 -24.60 12.67
N GLY A 261 34.62 -23.98 13.69
CA GLY A 261 35.34 -23.27 14.76
C GLY A 261 35.96 -21.94 14.34
N GLY A 262 35.57 -21.40 13.18
CA GLY A 262 36.01 -20.10 12.66
C GLY A 262 35.37 -18.91 13.39
N LYS A 263 35.69 -17.70 12.93
CA LYS A 263 35.12 -16.45 13.44
C LYS A 263 33.60 -16.41 13.22
N GLU A 264 32.87 -15.87 14.20
CA GLU A 264 31.44 -15.60 14.08
C GLU A 264 31.18 -14.51 13.02
N TYR A 265 30.16 -14.71 12.19
CA TYR A 265 29.65 -13.73 11.21
C TYR A 265 28.12 -13.71 11.22
N LYS A 266 27.54 -12.54 10.99
CA LYS A 266 26.10 -12.30 11.00
C LYS A 266 25.50 -12.58 9.63
N VAL A 267 24.48 -13.42 9.58
CA VAL A 267 23.81 -13.82 8.33
C VAL A 267 22.43 -13.22 8.16
N PHE A 268 21.84 -12.69 9.24
CA PHE A 268 20.48 -12.18 9.24
C PHE A 268 20.31 -11.12 10.33
N SER A 269 19.53 -10.08 10.02
CA SER A 269 19.17 -9.03 10.95
C SER A 269 17.92 -8.30 10.45
N GLU A 270 16.76 -8.60 10.99
CA GLU A 270 15.49 -7.96 10.62
C GLU A 270 14.67 -7.62 11.86
N LYS A 271 13.71 -6.69 11.70
CA LYS A 271 12.75 -6.37 12.75
C LYS A 271 11.65 -7.43 12.79
N THR A 272 11.13 -7.70 13.98
CA THR A 272 9.94 -8.54 14.17
C THR A 272 9.16 -8.06 15.41
N GLY A 273 8.01 -8.67 15.69
CA GLY A 273 7.16 -8.31 16.82
C GLY A 273 6.61 -9.54 17.52
N ILE A 274 6.47 -9.45 18.84
CA ILE A 274 5.82 -10.50 19.64
C ILE A 274 4.35 -10.12 19.78
N ARG A 275 3.46 -10.94 19.22
CA ARG A 275 2.02 -10.80 19.38
C ARG A 275 1.30 -12.10 19.10
N THR A 276 0.14 -12.27 19.71
CA THR A 276 -0.80 -13.35 19.38
C THR A 276 -2.08 -12.76 18.84
N PHE A 277 -2.77 -13.48 17.97
CA PHE A 277 -4.09 -13.08 17.50
C PHE A 277 -4.91 -14.30 17.14
N ARG A 278 -6.22 -14.12 17.07
CA ARG A 278 -7.16 -15.17 16.65
C ARG A 278 -8.43 -14.53 16.09
N PHE A 279 -9.06 -15.25 15.18
CA PHE A 279 -10.39 -14.96 14.70
C PHE A 279 -11.37 -15.91 15.37
N ASP A 280 -12.39 -15.35 16.00
CA ASP A 280 -13.47 -16.04 16.70
C ASP A 280 -14.74 -15.90 15.88
N ALA A 281 -15.47 -16.99 15.66
CA ALA A 281 -16.67 -16.95 14.85
C ALA A 281 -17.81 -16.14 15.49
N ASP A 282 -17.90 -16.11 16.82
CA ASP A 282 -18.96 -15.40 17.55
C ASP A 282 -18.53 -14.00 18.01
N LYS A 283 -17.23 -13.83 18.25
CA LYS A 283 -16.68 -12.64 18.90
C LYS A 283 -15.75 -11.85 18.00
N GLY A 284 -15.49 -12.27 16.77
CA GLY A 284 -14.65 -11.55 15.83
C GLY A 284 -13.16 -11.61 16.20
N PHE A 285 -12.43 -10.50 16.01
CA PHE A 285 -10.97 -10.50 16.07
C PHE A 285 -10.42 -10.18 17.46
N PHE A 286 -9.42 -10.95 17.88
CA PHE A 286 -8.65 -10.71 19.10
C PHE A 286 -7.17 -10.53 18.77
N LEU A 287 -6.55 -9.55 19.40
CA LEU A 287 -5.11 -9.30 19.37
C LEU A 287 -4.61 -9.21 20.80
N ASN A 288 -3.61 -10.01 21.16
CA ASN A 288 -3.05 -10.10 22.51
C ASN A 288 -4.13 -10.34 23.58
N GLY A 289 -5.10 -11.20 23.27
CA GLY A 289 -6.23 -11.51 24.17
C GLY A 289 -7.34 -10.45 24.22
N GLU A 290 -7.17 -9.30 23.56
CA GLU A 290 -8.14 -8.22 23.56
C GLU A 290 -8.98 -8.19 22.29
N ASN A 291 -10.30 -8.11 22.45
CA ASN A 291 -11.23 -7.96 21.34
C ASN A 291 -11.12 -6.58 20.70
N ARG A 292 -11.13 -6.51 19.37
CA ARG A 292 -11.16 -5.25 18.63
C ARG A 292 -11.66 -5.45 17.20
N LYS A 293 -12.24 -4.38 16.62
CA LYS A 293 -12.61 -4.36 15.21
C LYS A 293 -11.42 -3.98 14.33
N ILE A 294 -11.31 -4.66 13.19
CA ILE A 294 -10.42 -4.26 12.10
C ILE A 294 -11.08 -3.08 11.37
N LYS A 295 -10.43 -1.91 11.43
CA LYS A 295 -10.83 -0.65 10.80
C LYS A 295 -9.89 -0.41 9.61
N GLY A 296 -10.12 -1.18 8.54
CA GLY A 296 -9.20 -1.28 7.42
C GLY A 296 -9.55 -0.41 6.23
N VAL A 297 -8.56 -0.15 5.38
CA VAL A 297 -8.75 0.44 4.05
C VAL A 297 -7.99 -0.36 3.00
N CYS A 298 -8.57 -0.47 1.80
CA CYS A 298 -7.87 -0.98 0.62
C CYS A 298 -6.98 0.13 0.03
N VAL A 299 -5.77 -0.23 -0.39
CA VAL A 299 -4.85 0.69 -1.08
C VAL A 299 -4.25 0.01 -2.31
N HIS A 300 -4.18 0.74 -3.42
CA HIS A 300 -3.35 0.39 -4.58
C HIS A 300 -1.92 0.89 -4.38
N HIS A 301 -0.99 0.47 -5.24
CA HIS A 301 0.45 0.75 -5.05
C HIS A 301 0.93 2.09 -5.62
N ASP A 302 0.10 2.84 -6.36
CA ASP A 302 0.54 4.03 -7.10
C ASP A 302 0.51 5.34 -6.29
N GLY A 303 1.30 6.31 -6.79
CA GLY A 303 1.55 7.61 -6.20
C GLY A 303 1.06 8.81 -7.00
N GLY A 304 0.07 8.66 -7.89
CA GLY A 304 -0.31 9.72 -8.83
C GLY A 304 0.86 10.05 -9.77
N CYS A 305 1.38 11.28 -9.72
CA CYS A 305 2.52 11.68 -10.55
C CYS A 305 3.81 10.85 -10.38
N LEU A 306 3.96 10.12 -9.27
CA LEU A 306 5.09 9.21 -9.05
C LEU A 306 4.88 7.82 -9.68
N GLY A 307 3.67 7.53 -10.15
CA GLY A 307 3.30 6.22 -10.66
C GLY A 307 3.56 5.13 -9.64
N ALA A 308 4.13 4.00 -10.10
CA ALA A 308 4.50 2.89 -9.24
C ALA A 308 5.87 3.06 -8.55
N ALA A 309 6.62 4.13 -8.85
CA ALA A 309 7.93 4.43 -8.26
C ALA A 309 7.80 5.11 -6.89
N MET A 310 6.99 4.51 -6.02
CA MET A 310 6.72 4.99 -4.67
C MET A 310 7.97 4.87 -3.79
N THR A 311 8.10 5.82 -2.86
CA THR A 311 9.13 5.80 -1.83
C THR A 311 8.50 5.66 -0.45
N ARG A 312 9.33 5.26 0.51
CA ARG A 312 8.91 5.04 1.89
C ARG A 312 8.28 6.29 2.51
N GLU A 313 8.85 7.46 2.26
CA GLU A 313 8.43 8.74 2.85
C GLU A 313 7.04 9.17 2.36
N VAL A 314 6.72 8.87 1.10
CA VAL A 314 5.41 9.18 0.51
C VAL A 314 4.33 8.28 1.13
N TRP A 315 4.64 6.99 1.31
CA TRP A 315 3.77 6.09 2.06
C TRP A 315 3.61 6.48 3.52
N GLU A 316 4.68 6.94 4.17
CA GLU A 316 4.63 7.36 5.57
C GLU A 316 3.63 8.51 5.79
N ARG A 317 3.62 9.53 4.92
CA ARG A 317 2.64 10.62 4.99
C ARG A 317 1.21 10.11 4.81
N ARG A 318 0.99 9.27 3.80
CA ARG A 318 -0.33 8.68 3.50
C ARG A 318 -0.84 7.84 4.66
N LEU A 319 -0.01 6.96 5.20
CA LEU A 319 -0.32 6.13 6.36
C LEU A 319 -0.52 6.97 7.62
N ALA A 320 0.21 8.08 7.81
CA ALA A 320 0.04 8.96 8.96
C ALA A 320 -1.36 9.60 8.95
N ALA A 321 -1.81 10.08 7.80
CA ALA A 321 -3.18 10.59 7.63
C ALA A 321 -4.23 9.50 7.91
N LEU A 322 -4.06 8.30 7.35
CA LEU A 322 -4.98 7.18 7.62
C LEU A 322 -4.99 6.80 9.11
N LYS A 323 -3.84 6.77 9.78
CA LYS A 323 -3.75 6.50 11.22
C LYS A 323 -4.50 7.56 12.02
N GLU A 324 -4.35 8.84 11.65
CA GLU A 324 -5.04 9.95 12.30
C GLU A 324 -6.57 9.85 12.13
N MET A 325 -7.04 9.30 11.01
CA MET A 325 -8.46 9.00 10.79
C MET A 325 -9.00 7.94 11.76
N GLY A 326 -8.14 7.16 12.42
CA GLY A 326 -8.51 6.00 13.22
C GLY A 326 -8.44 4.67 12.45
N CYS A 327 -7.83 4.66 11.26
CA CYS A 327 -7.50 3.42 10.55
C CYS A 327 -6.49 2.59 11.36
N ASN A 328 -6.68 1.28 11.42
CA ASN A 328 -5.73 0.36 12.06
C ASN A 328 -5.33 -0.82 11.17
N ALA A 329 -5.81 -0.88 9.93
CA ALA A 329 -5.47 -1.97 9.01
C ALA A 329 -5.40 -1.55 7.54
N ILE A 330 -4.60 -2.27 6.76
CA ILE A 330 -4.38 -2.06 5.33
C ILE A 330 -4.62 -3.39 4.60
N ARG A 331 -5.31 -3.34 3.47
CA ARG A 331 -5.37 -4.43 2.49
C ARG A 331 -4.60 -4.02 1.23
N THR A 332 -3.66 -4.84 0.80
CA THR A 332 -2.80 -4.60 -0.38
C THR A 332 -3.53 -5.00 -1.66
N SER A 333 -4.52 -4.19 -2.05
CA SER A 333 -5.42 -4.49 -3.16
C SER A 333 -4.73 -4.28 -4.52
N HIS A 334 -4.55 -5.29 -5.37
CA HIS A 334 -4.79 -6.73 -5.16
C HIS A 334 -3.53 -7.52 -5.50
N ASN A 335 -2.43 -7.13 -4.87
CA ASN A 335 -1.09 -7.63 -5.16
C ASN A 335 -0.14 -7.34 -3.99
N PRO A 336 1.00 -8.06 -3.87
CA PRO A 336 2.04 -7.71 -2.92
C PRO A 336 2.59 -6.31 -3.20
N HIS A 337 2.88 -5.54 -2.16
CA HIS A 337 3.42 -4.17 -2.25
C HIS A 337 4.95 -4.13 -2.02
N MET A 338 5.56 -2.94 -2.10
CA MET A 338 6.98 -2.74 -1.78
C MET A 338 7.28 -3.11 -0.31
N PRO A 339 8.44 -3.74 0.01
CA PRO A 339 8.76 -4.17 1.38
C PRO A 339 8.62 -3.07 2.43
N GLU A 340 8.97 -1.83 2.07
CA GLU A 340 8.94 -0.68 2.99
C GLU A 340 7.52 -0.33 3.46
N LEU A 341 6.48 -0.71 2.71
CA LEU A 341 5.11 -0.53 3.18
C LEU A 341 4.81 -1.43 4.38
N TYR A 342 5.30 -2.66 4.38
CA TYR A 342 5.11 -3.60 5.50
C TYR A 342 5.96 -3.19 6.70
N GLU A 343 7.20 -2.73 6.47
CA GLU A 343 8.02 -2.11 7.52
C GLU A 343 7.32 -0.89 8.14
N LEU A 344 6.71 -0.03 7.33
CA LEU A 344 5.91 1.09 7.81
C LEU A 344 4.69 0.60 8.61
N CYS A 345 4.00 -0.44 8.16
CA CYS A 345 2.88 -1.01 8.88
C CYS A 345 3.31 -1.58 10.25
N ASP A 346 4.47 -2.24 10.31
CA ASP A 346 5.06 -2.72 11.56
C ASP A 346 5.37 -1.56 12.52
N GLU A 347 6.02 -0.51 12.03
CA GLU A 347 6.49 0.62 12.83
C GLU A 347 5.38 1.59 13.25
N MET A 348 4.39 1.80 12.39
CA MET A 348 3.28 2.72 12.63
C MET A 348 2.09 2.03 13.29
N GLY A 349 2.11 0.69 13.34
CA GLY A 349 1.06 -0.13 13.92
C GLY A 349 -0.17 -0.23 13.02
N PHE A 350 -0.06 -0.96 11.92
CA PHE A 350 -1.19 -1.35 11.08
C PHE A 350 -1.25 -2.88 10.97
N LEU A 351 -2.44 -3.43 11.02
CA LEU A 351 -2.69 -4.82 10.63
C LEU A 351 -2.70 -4.90 9.10
N VAL A 352 -2.19 -5.97 8.51
CA VAL A 352 -2.11 -6.13 7.05
C VAL A 352 -2.82 -7.41 6.61
N MET A 353 -3.74 -7.26 5.66
CA MET A 353 -4.23 -8.35 4.82
C MET A 353 -3.43 -8.31 3.52
N ASP A 354 -2.51 -9.26 3.36
CA ASP A 354 -1.62 -9.27 2.20
C ASP A 354 -2.20 -10.15 1.08
N GLU A 355 -2.35 -9.60 -0.12
CA GLU A 355 -3.11 -10.22 -1.21
C GLU A 355 -2.27 -10.58 -2.41
N ALA A 356 -2.37 -11.83 -2.86
CA ALA A 356 -1.52 -12.36 -3.92
C ALA A 356 -2.02 -12.09 -5.33
N PHE A 357 -3.33 -12.25 -5.56
CA PHE A 357 -3.89 -12.35 -6.92
C PHE A 357 -5.25 -11.65 -7.06
N ASP A 358 -5.46 -10.98 -8.19
CA ASP A 358 -6.77 -10.51 -8.63
C ASP A 358 -7.47 -11.48 -9.57
N GLU A 359 -6.73 -12.38 -10.20
CA GLU A 359 -7.26 -13.41 -11.11
C GLU A 359 -6.43 -14.69 -10.99
N TRP A 360 -7.01 -15.82 -11.38
CA TRP A 360 -6.35 -17.13 -11.39
C TRP A 360 -6.17 -17.63 -12.83
N GLU A 361 -6.64 -18.85 -13.13
CA GLU A 361 -6.45 -19.52 -14.42
C GLU A 361 -7.22 -18.89 -15.59
N ASN A 362 -8.13 -17.94 -15.33
CA ASN A 362 -8.93 -17.29 -16.37
C ASN A 362 -8.95 -15.77 -16.15
N PRO A 363 -9.03 -14.98 -17.23
CA PRO A 363 -8.93 -13.53 -17.15
C PRO A 363 -10.19 -12.90 -16.60
N LYS A 364 -10.03 -11.92 -15.70
CA LYS A 364 -11.10 -10.97 -15.44
C LYS A 364 -11.25 -9.97 -16.59
N ASN A 365 -12.44 -9.40 -16.73
CA ASN A 365 -12.69 -8.27 -17.61
C ASN A 365 -11.78 -7.08 -17.24
N LYS A 366 -11.04 -6.59 -18.24
CA LYS A 366 -10.24 -5.37 -18.14
C LYS A 366 -10.94 -4.26 -18.91
N TRP A 367 -11.41 -3.24 -18.19
CA TRP A 367 -12.18 -2.14 -18.75
C TRP A 367 -11.28 -1.15 -19.47
N SER A 368 -11.28 -1.15 -20.81
CA SER A 368 -10.34 -0.33 -21.59
C SER A 368 -10.90 1.01 -22.10
N THR A 369 -12.22 1.21 -22.12
CA THR A 369 -12.87 2.40 -22.70
C THR A 369 -13.91 3.02 -21.76
N GLY A 370 -13.63 3.01 -20.47
CA GLY A 370 -14.50 3.42 -19.37
C GLY A 370 -14.88 2.25 -18.46
N HIS A 371 -15.20 2.54 -17.20
CA HIS A 371 -15.56 1.56 -16.18
C HIS A 371 -16.86 0.81 -16.54
N ASN A 372 -16.83 -0.52 -16.52
CA ASN A 372 -17.94 -1.41 -16.93
C ASN A 372 -18.46 -1.15 -18.37
N VAL A 373 -17.63 -0.60 -19.25
CA VAL A 373 -17.98 -0.38 -20.66
C VAL A 373 -17.56 -1.57 -21.51
N TYR A 374 -18.51 -2.14 -22.25
CA TYR A 374 -18.29 -3.29 -23.14
C TYR A 374 -17.85 -2.87 -24.56
N PRO A 375 -17.06 -3.71 -25.27
CA PRO A 375 -16.50 -4.98 -24.80
C PRO A 375 -15.22 -4.80 -23.95
N PRO A 376 -15.03 -5.60 -22.89
CA PRO A 376 -13.78 -5.61 -22.12
C PRO A 376 -12.62 -6.22 -22.92
N ARG A 377 -11.41 -6.07 -22.37
CA ARG A 377 -10.20 -6.81 -22.77
C ARG A 377 -9.92 -7.96 -21.80
N HIS A 378 -9.14 -8.92 -22.25
CA HIS A 378 -8.75 -10.13 -21.50
C HIS A 378 -7.24 -10.37 -21.63
N GLN A 379 -6.45 -9.36 -21.31
CA GLN A 379 -5.00 -9.46 -21.16
C GLN A 379 -4.68 -9.54 -19.66
N GLY A 380 -3.55 -10.13 -19.27
CA GLY A 380 -3.25 -10.21 -17.84
C GLY A 380 -2.21 -11.24 -17.46
N TYR A 381 -2.26 -11.66 -16.20
CA TYR A 381 -1.36 -12.66 -15.62
C TYR A 381 -1.94 -14.07 -15.70
N PHE A 382 -3.24 -14.22 -16.00
CA PHE A 382 -3.87 -15.53 -16.19
C PHE A 382 -3.13 -16.45 -17.19
N GLU A 383 -2.41 -15.88 -18.17
CA GLU A 383 -1.61 -16.65 -19.13
C GLU A 383 -0.43 -17.38 -18.47
N ASP A 384 0.17 -16.76 -17.45
CA ASP A 384 1.35 -17.29 -16.73
C ASP A 384 0.94 -18.02 -15.43
N PHE A 385 -0.26 -17.78 -14.90
CA PHE A 385 -0.75 -18.36 -13.64
C PHE A 385 -0.55 -19.89 -13.55
N PRO A 386 -0.89 -20.72 -14.57
CA PRO A 386 -0.76 -22.18 -14.47
C PRO A 386 0.66 -22.66 -14.18
N GLU A 387 1.69 -21.91 -14.60
CA GLU A 387 3.10 -22.25 -14.36
C GLU A 387 3.69 -21.53 -13.14
N TRP A 388 3.26 -20.29 -12.87
CA TRP A 388 3.96 -19.39 -11.94
C TRP A 388 3.29 -19.20 -10.58
N HIS A 389 2.00 -19.52 -10.42
CA HIS A 389 1.24 -19.18 -9.22
C HIS A 389 1.87 -19.69 -7.91
N GLU A 390 2.40 -20.93 -7.88
CA GLU A 390 3.03 -21.48 -6.67
C GLU A 390 4.29 -20.70 -6.30
N LYS A 391 5.14 -20.39 -7.29
CA LYS A 391 6.38 -19.65 -7.08
C LYS A 391 6.10 -18.21 -6.63
N ASP A 392 5.08 -17.59 -7.20
CA ASP A 392 4.72 -16.20 -6.89
C ASP A 392 4.04 -16.09 -5.52
N LEU A 393 3.13 -17.01 -5.18
CA LEU A 393 2.50 -17.08 -3.87
C LEU A 393 3.53 -17.39 -2.77
N ALA A 394 4.44 -18.34 -3.03
CA ALA A 394 5.54 -18.64 -2.10
C ALA A 394 6.44 -17.42 -1.87
N ALA A 395 6.79 -16.67 -2.93
CA ALA A 395 7.64 -15.49 -2.84
C ALA A 395 7.02 -14.40 -1.94
N MET A 396 5.72 -14.15 -2.04
CA MET A 396 5.00 -13.23 -1.14
C MET A 396 5.08 -13.72 0.31
N VAL A 397 4.62 -14.95 0.59
CA VAL A 397 4.56 -15.47 1.96
C VAL A 397 5.94 -15.54 2.61
N LEU A 398 6.97 -16.00 1.88
CA LEU A 398 8.33 -16.10 2.40
C LEU A 398 8.90 -14.72 2.74
N ARG A 399 8.74 -13.73 1.86
CA ARG A 399 9.24 -12.36 2.07
C ARG A 399 8.55 -11.71 3.26
N ASP A 400 7.24 -11.90 3.42
CA ASP A 400 6.43 -11.10 4.34
C ASP A 400 6.13 -11.76 5.70
N ARG A 401 6.37 -13.07 5.88
CA ARG A 401 5.98 -13.81 7.10
C ARG A 401 6.61 -13.33 8.42
N ASN A 402 7.71 -12.58 8.39
CA ASN A 402 8.34 -12.03 9.59
C ASN A 402 7.70 -10.71 10.08
N HIS A 403 6.88 -10.06 9.25
CA HIS A 403 6.20 -8.82 9.61
C HIS A 403 5.09 -9.07 10.64
N PRO A 404 5.17 -8.50 11.86
CA PRO A 404 4.08 -8.60 12.84
C PRO A 404 2.79 -7.93 12.35
N SER A 405 2.86 -6.97 11.43
CA SER A 405 1.67 -6.32 10.85
C SER A 405 0.78 -7.31 10.08
N VAL A 406 1.35 -8.23 9.30
CA VAL A 406 0.58 -9.17 8.48
C VAL A 406 -0.21 -10.11 9.38
N ILE A 407 -1.53 -10.19 9.20
CA ILE A 407 -2.42 -11.06 9.99
C ILE A 407 -3.21 -12.05 9.15
N MET A 408 -3.24 -11.89 7.83
CA MET A 408 -3.98 -12.76 6.91
C MET A 408 -3.29 -12.80 5.56
N TRP A 409 -3.37 -13.96 4.89
CA TRP A 409 -2.94 -14.15 3.51
C TRP A 409 -4.17 -14.29 2.60
N SER A 410 -4.42 -13.31 1.73
CA SER A 410 -5.50 -13.35 0.75
C SER A 410 -5.03 -14.02 -0.54
N ILE A 411 -5.65 -15.15 -0.89
CA ILE A 411 -5.29 -15.92 -2.09
C ILE A 411 -6.01 -15.43 -3.36
N GLY A 412 -6.94 -14.49 -3.24
CA GLY A 412 -7.72 -14.01 -4.37
C GLY A 412 -8.67 -12.87 -4.00
N ASN A 413 -8.93 -12.02 -4.98
CA ASN A 413 -9.99 -11.01 -4.92
C ASN A 413 -11.07 -11.31 -5.97
N GLU A 414 -12.34 -11.32 -5.59
CA GLU A 414 -13.53 -11.42 -6.46
C GLU A 414 -13.41 -12.45 -7.59
N ILE A 415 -12.74 -13.57 -7.33
CA ILE A 415 -12.57 -14.64 -8.31
C ILE A 415 -13.93 -15.30 -8.60
N ASP A 416 -14.86 -15.18 -7.64
CA ASP A 416 -16.24 -15.64 -7.72
C ASP A 416 -17.17 -14.66 -8.43
N TYR A 417 -16.67 -13.63 -9.12
CA TYR A 417 -17.54 -12.73 -9.85
C TYR A 417 -18.28 -13.47 -10.98
N PRO A 418 -19.63 -13.49 -10.96
CA PRO A 418 -20.43 -14.32 -11.85
C PRO A 418 -20.40 -13.75 -13.27
N ASN A 419 -20.13 -14.63 -14.23
CA ASN A 419 -19.85 -14.35 -15.63
C ASN A 419 -18.55 -13.57 -15.86
N ASP A 420 -17.67 -13.45 -14.87
CA ASP A 420 -16.38 -12.77 -15.00
C ASP A 420 -15.25 -13.50 -14.25
N PRO A 421 -14.59 -14.46 -14.89
CA PRO A 421 -14.99 -15.16 -16.11
C PRO A 421 -15.89 -16.38 -15.84
N TYR A 422 -15.99 -16.83 -14.58
CA TYR A 422 -16.61 -18.10 -14.22
C TYR A 422 -18.14 -18.02 -14.14
N CYS A 423 -18.82 -19.14 -14.43
CA CYS A 423 -20.27 -19.23 -14.44
C CYS A 423 -20.76 -20.55 -13.83
N HIS A 424 -21.99 -20.57 -13.31
CA HIS A 424 -22.64 -21.75 -12.73
C HIS A 424 -24.17 -21.69 -12.90
N PRO A 425 -24.91 -22.82 -13.08
CA PRO A 425 -26.37 -22.80 -13.23
C PRO A 425 -27.14 -22.11 -12.10
N LEU A 426 -26.60 -22.12 -10.87
CA LEU A 426 -27.19 -21.43 -9.71
C LEU A 426 -27.21 -19.90 -9.85
N PHE A 427 -26.58 -19.35 -10.90
CA PHE A 427 -26.62 -17.93 -11.24
C PHE A 427 -28.04 -17.35 -11.22
N GLY A 428 -29.04 -18.10 -11.70
CA GLY A 428 -30.43 -17.63 -11.77
C GLY A 428 -31.10 -17.40 -10.42
N GLU A 429 -30.50 -17.89 -9.34
CA GLU A 429 -31.00 -17.75 -7.97
C GLU A 429 -30.37 -16.57 -7.22
N MET A 430 -29.41 -15.88 -7.83
CA MET A 430 -28.60 -14.86 -7.18
C MET A 430 -29.26 -13.48 -7.23
N THR A 431 -29.19 -12.74 -6.12
CA THR A 431 -29.60 -11.34 -6.06
C THR A 431 -28.42 -10.41 -6.34
N GLY A 432 -28.64 -9.29 -7.03
CA GLY A 432 -27.64 -8.22 -7.15
C GLY A 432 -26.75 -8.22 -8.41
N ASN A 433 -26.92 -9.15 -9.36
CA ASN A 433 -26.20 -9.12 -10.64
C ASN A 433 -26.95 -8.32 -11.72
N ASN A 434 -27.40 -7.12 -11.38
CA ASN A 434 -28.21 -6.25 -12.24
C ASN A 434 -27.46 -4.97 -12.60
N ASP A 435 -26.17 -5.06 -12.93
CA ASP A 435 -25.50 -3.93 -13.58
C ASP A 435 -26.26 -3.59 -14.87
N ALA A 436 -26.85 -2.39 -14.90
CA ALA A 436 -27.65 -1.92 -16.02
C ALA A 436 -26.82 -1.83 -17.31
N ASN A 437 -25.51 -1.61 -17.18
CA ASN A 437 -24.56 -1.52 -18.29
C ASN A 437 -24.13 -2.88 -18.83
N LYS A 438 -24.38 -3.97 -18.07
CA LYS A 438 -24.07 -5.34 -18.50
C LYS A 438 -25.03 -5.77 -19.62
N PRO A 439 -24.53 -6.24 -20.78
CA PRO A 439 -25.38 -6.79 -21.84
C PRO A 439 -26.31 -7.88 -21.31
N ALA A 440 -27.51 -8.02 -21.88
CA ALA A 440 -28.48 -9.00 -21.41
C ALA A 440 -27.94 -10.44 -21.42
N SER A 441 -27.10 -10.80 -22.40
CA SER A 441 -26.41 -12.08 -22.47
C SER A 441 -25.44 -12.32 -21.30
N GLU A 442 -24.82 -11.25 -20.80
CA GLU A 442 -23.88 -11.27 -19.69
C GLU A 442 -24.58 -11.30 -18.32
N ARG A 443 -25.90 -11.14 -18.30
CA ARG A 443 -26.78 -11.30 -17.12
C ARG A 443 -27.49 -12.65 -17.07
N MET A 444 -27.04 -13.63 -17.84
CA MET A 444 -27.62 -14.98 -17.86
C MET A 444 -26.53 -16.04 -17.68
N TYR A 445 -26.92 -17.22 -17.22
CA TYR A 445 -26.04 -18.39 -17.22
C TYR A 445 -25.56 -18.70 -18.64
N ASN A 446 -24.25 -18.83 -18.83
CA ASN A 446 -23.66 -19.26 -20.09
C ASN A 446 -22.84 -20.55 -19.86
N PRO A 447 -23.30 -21.72 -20.33
CA PRO A 447 -22.58 -22.99 -20.18
C PRO A 447 -21.25 -23.05 -20.94
N ASP A 448 -21.00 -22.13 -21.88
CA ASP A 448 -19.74 -22.04 -22.62
C ASP A 448 -18.65 -21.27 -21.85
N LYS A 449 -18.98 -20.64 -20.71
CA LYS A 449 -18.00 -20.00 -19.81
C LYS A 449 -17.36 -21.03 -18.86
N PRO A 450 -16.15 -20.75 -18.34
CA PRO A 450 -15.51 -21.60 -17.35
C PRO A 450 -16.44 -21.95 -16.17
N ASN A 451 -16.51 -23.23 -15.80
CA ASN A 451 -17.34 -23.67 -14.69
C ASN A 451 -16.74 -23.20 -13.36
N MET A 452 -17.54 -22.51 -12.56
CA MET A 452 -17.15 -21.99 -11.24
C MET A 452 -16.79 -23.07 -10.21
N GLU A 453 -17.25 -24.31 -10.36
CA GLU A 453 -16.83 -25.43 -9.50
C GLU A 453 -15.31 -25.65 -9.54
N ARG A 454 -14.61 -25.17 -10.59
CA ARG A 454 -13.14 -25.19 -10.67
C ARG A 454 -12.47 -24.35 -9.58
N LEU A 455 -13.14 -23.34 -9.03
CA LEU A 455 -12.55 -22.43 -8.04
C LEU A 455 -12.21 -23.14 -6.73
N ALA A 456 -13.07 -24.05 -6.25
CA ALA A 456 -12.86 -24.74 -4.98
C ALA A 456 -11.56 -25.58 -4.93
N PRO A 457 -11.20 -26.43 -5.92
CA PRO A 457 -9.92 -27.13 -5.90
C PRO A 457 -8.70 -26.19 -6.03
N VAL A 458 -8.78 -25.10 -6.82
CA VAL A 458 -7.69 -24.11 -6.90
C VAL A 458 -7.50 -23.42 -5.55
N ALA A 459 -8.58 -23.02 -4.89
CA ALA A 459 -8.54 -22.41 -3.57
C ALA A 459 -7.86 -23.31 -2.53
N LYS A 460 -8.17 -24.62 -2.55
CA LYS A 460 -7.54 -25.62 -1.67
C LYS A 460 -6.04 -25.76 -1.94
N GLU A 461 -5.64 -25.73 -3.21
CA GLU A 461 -4.24 -25.75 -3.63
C GLU A 461 -3.49 -24.51 -3.14
N LEU A 462 -4.00 -23.30 -3.40
CA LEU A 462 -3.39 -22.04 -2.95
C LEU A 462 -3.30 -21.97 -1.43
N SER A 463 -4.37 -22.35 -0.71
CA SER A 463 -4.37 -22.45 0.75
C SER A 463 -3.30 -23.42 1.27
N SER A 464 -3.11 -24.55 0.60
CA SER A 464 -2.07 -25.53 0.93
C SER A 464 -0.65 -24.99 0.67
N ILE A 465 -0.46 -24.19 -0.39
CA ILE A 465 0.81 -23.52 -0.67
C ILE A 465 1.13 -22.52 0.43
N VAL A 466 0.19 -21.65 0.83
CA VAL A 466 0.39 -20.72 1.95
C VAL A 466 0.78 -21.49 3.22
N LYS A 467 -0.01 -22.50 3.60
CA LYS A 467 0.18 -23.28 4.83
C LYS A 467 1.50 -24.07 4.86
N ARG A 468 2.13 -24.30 3.70
CA ARG A 468 3.48 -24.88 3.61
C ARG A 468 4.56 -23.93 4.12
N TYR A 469 4.40 -22.63 3.89
CA TYR A 469 5.40 -21.61 4.21
C TYR A 469 5.07 -20.78 5.47
N ASP A 470 3.79 -20.65 5.80
CA ASP A 470 3.30 -20.03 7.03
C ASP A 470 1.94 -20.64 7.45
N SER A 471 1.92 -21.31 8.59
CA SER A 471 0.69 -21.83 9.23
C SER A 471 0.24 -21.01 10.44
N THR A 472 0.95 -19.93 10.75
CA THR A 472 0.68 -19.07 11.92
C THR A 472 -0.38 -18.00 11.63
N ARG A 473 -0.75 -17.82 10.35
CA ARG A 473 -1.74 -16.85 9.90
C ARG A 473 -2.84 -17.53 9.09
N PRO A 474 -4.10 -17.12 9.24
CA PRO A 474 -5.21 -17.64 8.46
C PRO A 474 -5.11 -17.27 6.97
N VAL A 475 -5.55 -18.19 6.12
CA VAL A 475 -5.82 -17.96 4.71
C VAL A 475 -7.22 -17.37 4.56
N THR A 476 -7.36 -16.32 3.75
CA THR A 476 -8.62 -15.65 3.43
C THR A 476 -8.78 -15.45 1.92
N LEU A 477 -9.95 -14.98 1.52
CA LEU A 477 -10.29 -14.55 0.17
C LEU A 477 -11.36 -13.46 0.26
N ALA A 478 -11.33 -12.50 -0.66
CA ALA A 478 -12.34 -11.47 -0.81
C ALA A 478 -13.44 -11.91 -1.79
N ALA A 479 -14.56 -12.41 -1.28
CA ALA A 479 -15.66 -12.97 -2.07
C ALA A 479 -16.68 -11.90 -2.47
N ALA A 480 -16.89 -11.71 -3.78
CA ALA A 480 -17.92 -10.82 -4.32
C ALA A 480 -19.31 -11.44 -4.27
N PHE A 481 -19.40 -12.77 -4.37
CA PHE A 481 -20.66 -13.50 -4.43
C PHE A 481 -20.66 -14.72 -3.50
N PRO A 482 -20.55 -14.48 -2.18
CA PRO A 482 -20.53 -15.51 -1.16
C PRO A 482 -21.76 -16.44 -1.19
N GLU A 483 -22.91 -15.98 -1.70
CA GLU A 483 -24.12 -16.78 -1.85
C GLU A 483 -23.88 -18.04 -2.69
N LEU A 484 -23.05 -17.93 -3.72
CA LEU A 484 -22.68 -19.04 -4.60
C LEU A 484 -21.44 -19.76 -4.07
N SER A 485 -20.41 -19.01 -3.66
CA SER A 485 -19.16 -19.55 -3.11
C SER A 485 -19.41 -20.49 -1.93
N SER A 486 -20.34 -20.14 -1.05
CA SER A 486 -20.75 -20.97 0.09
C SER A 486 -21.45 -22.27 -0.26
N ARG A 487 -22.05 -22.38 -1.46
CA ARG A 487 -22.73 -23.60 -1.95
C ARG A 487 -21.80 -24.50 -2.76
N LEU A 488 -20.74 -23.92 -3.35
CA LEU A 488 -19.76 -24.62 -4.18
C LEU A 488 -18.51 -25.04 -3.41
N HIS A 489 -18.61 -25.17 -2.08
CA HIS A 489 -17.49 -25.61 -1.21
C HIS A 489 -16.24 -24.72 -1.32
N TYR A 490 -16.41 -23.47 -1.71
CA TYR A 490 -15.29 -22.54 -1.85
C TYR A 490 -14.75 -22.16 -0.46
N PHE A 491 -15.63 -21.94 0.52
CA PHE A 491 -15.23 -21.57 1.88
C PHE A 491 -14.42 -22.66 2.60
N ASP A 492 -14.52 -23.92 2.18
CA ASP A 492 -13.79 -25.05 2.77
C ASP A 492 -12.26 -24.88 2.72
N ALA A 493 -11.74 -24.01 1.86
CA ALA A 493 -10.31 -23.72 1.74
C ALA A 493 -9.82 -22.61 2.69
N LEU A 494 -10.73 -21.87 3.31
CA LEU A 494 -10.45 -20.61 4.00
C LEU A 494 -10.52 -20.79 5.51
N ASP A 495 -9.63 -20.11 6.24
CA ASP A 495 -9.64 -20.07 7.71
C ASP A 495 -10.51 -18.89 8.21
N VAL A 496 -10.64 -17.84 7.40
CA VAL A 496 -11.50 -16.66 7.62
C VAL A 496 -12.11 -16.28 6.28
N VAL A 497 -13.40 -15.93 6.24
CA VAL A 497 -14.07 -15.59 4.98
C VAL A 497 -14.28 -14.08 4.86
N GLY A 498 -13.74 -13.49 3.78
CA GLY A 498 -13.91 -12.08 3.43
C GLY A 498 -15.09 -11.85 2.49
N TYR A 499 -15.95 -10.87 2.80
CA TYR A 499 -17.12 -10.49 2.01
C TYR A 499 -16.90 -9.11 1.39
N ASN A 500 -17.12 -8.97 0.08
CA ASN A 500 -17.12 -7.69 -0.63
C ASN A 500 -18.55 -7.17 -0.78
N TYR A 501 -18.91 -6.08 -0.08
CA TYR A 501 -20.20 -5.37 -0.20
C TYR A 501 -21.46 -6.21 0.15
N LYS A 502 -21.34 -7.16 1.07
CA LYS A 502 -22.41 -8.12 1.43
C LYS A 502 -22.85 -8.06 2.89
N GLU A 503 -22.92 -6.86 3.47
CA GLU A 503 -23.26 -6.67 4.88
C GLU A 503 -24.65 -7.24 5.25
N HIS A 504 -25.56 -7.32 4.29
CA HIS A 504 -26.90 -7.88 4.47
C HIS A 504 -26.92 -9.40 4.70
N LEU A 505 -25.84 -10.12 4.37
CA LEU A 505 -25.73 -11.57 4.55
C LEU A 505 -25.12 -11.98 5.89
N TYR A 506 -24.46 -11.05 6.59
CA TYR A 506 -23.69 -11.33 7.81
C TYR A 506 -24.47 -12.14 8.85
N GLU A 507 -25.72 -11.75 9.15
CA GLU A 507 -26.53 -12.44 10.16
C GLU A 507 -26.96 -13.84 9.73
N GLU A 508 -27.37 -14.01 8.47
CA GLU A 508 -27.83 -15.29 7.95
C GLU A 508 -26.68 -16.29 7.83
N ASP A 509 -25.54 -15.85 7.26
CA ASP A 509 -24.39 -16.74 7.06
C ASP A 509 -23.67 -17.07 8.37
N HIS A 510 -23.65 -16.18 9.37
CA HIS A 510 -23.17 -16.56 10.70
C HIS A 510 -24.01 -17.68 11.34
N LYS A 511 -25.34 -17.67 11.16
CA LYS A 511 -26.21 -18.77 11.62
C LYS A 511 -25.97 -20.07 10.84
N ARG A 512 -25.67 -19.97 9.55
CA ARG A 512 -25.43 -21.12 8.66
C ARG A 512 -24.04 -21.73 8.86
N PHE A 513 -23.06 -20.90 9.23
CA PHE A 513 -21.66 -21.27 9.41
C PHE A 513 -21.14 -20.80 10.79
N PRO A 514 -21.65 -21.35 11.89
CA PRO A 514 -21.37 -20.83 13.24
C PRO A 514 -19.91 -20.99 13.66
N GLU A 515 -19.12 -21.82 12.97
CA GLU A 515 -17.70 -22.04 13.25
C GLU A 515 -16.76 -21.19 12.38
N LEU A 516 -17.28 -20.49 11.35
CA LEU A 516 -16.46 -19.70 10.43
C LEU A 516 -16.44 -18.22 10.85
N PRO A 517 -15.25 -17.63 11.06
CA PRO A 517 -15.12 -16.19 11.24
C PRO A 517 -15.31 -15.44 9.93
N PHE A 518 -16.02 -14.30 10.02
CA PHE A 518 -16.30 -13.43 8.88
C PHE A 518 -15.71 -12.03 9.07
N LEU A 519 -15.41 -11.38 7.94
CA LEU A 519 -15.06 -9.95 7.87
C LEU A 519 -15.52 -9.33 6.55
N GLY A 520 -15.70 -8.02 6.53
CA GLY A 520 -15.81 -7.27 5.28
C GLY A 520 -14.44 -7.06 4.66
N SER A 521 -14.14 -7.74 3.55
CA SER A 521 -12.84 -7.62 2.86
C SER A 521 -12.81 -6.45 1.88
N GLU A 522 -14.00 -5.94 1.54
CA GLU A 522 -14.20 -4.72 0.77
C GLU A 522 -15.59 -4.15 1.09
N ASN A 523 -15.66 -2.87 1.42
CA ASN A 523 -16.88 -2.23 1.89
C ASN A 523 -16.99 -0.79 1.37
N SER A 524 -18.24 -0.32 1.27
CA SER A 524 -18.53 1.09 1.03
C SER A 524 -18.15 1.95 2.24
N HIS A 525 -18.08 3.27 2.01
CA HIS A 525 -17.82 4.24 3.08
C HIS A 525 -19.07 4.64 3.89
N SER A 526 -20.22 4.03 3.63
CA SER A 526 -21.48 4.44 4.28
C SER A 526 -21.45 4.20 5.79
N TYR A 527 -22.20 5.02 6.53
CA TYR A 527 -22.39 4.81 7.97
C TYR A 527 -23.14 3.51 8.25
N LYS A 528 -24.08 3.13 7.37
CA LYS A 528 -24.83 1.88 7.43
C LYS A 528 -23.92 0.65 7.37
N ALA A 529 -22.95 0.61 6.45
CA ALA A 529 -21.97 -0.47 6.37
C ALA A 529 -21.17 -0.58 7.67
N TRP A 530 -20.72 0.56 8.22
CA TRP A 530 -20.01 0.57 9.50
C TRP A 530 -20.87 0.03 10.66
N LYS A 531 -22.14 0.40 10.75
CA LYS A 531 -23.05 -0.14 11.77
C LYS A 531 -23.18 -1.66 11.69
N ALA A 532 -23.26 -2.22 10.47
CA ALA A 532 -23.34 -3.67 10.29
C ALA A 532 -22.11 -4.41 10.85
N VAL A 533 -20.96 -3.75 10.93
CA VAL A 533 -19.72 -4.31 11.49
C VAL A 533 -19.56 -4.00 12.98
N ARG A 534 -19.83 -2.74 13.37
CA ARG A 534 -19.70 -2.24 14.74
C ARG A 534 -20.68 -2.93 15.69
N ASP A 535 -21.93 -3.12 15.25
CA ASP A 535 -23.04 -3.56 16.10
C ASP A 535 -23.15 -5.11 16.17
N ASN A 536 -22.31 -5.85 15.43
CA ASN A 536 -22.33 -7.31 15.38
C ASN A 536 -20.97 -7.90 15.75
N ASP A 537 -20.85 -8.52 16.93
CA ASP A 537 -19.59 -9.05 17.48
C ASP A 537 -18.94 -10.12 16.60
N TYR A 538 -19.73 -10.96 15.93
CA TYR A 538 -19.29 -12.03 15.04
C TYR A 538 -18.63 -11.55 13.73
N ILE A 539 -18.62 -10.23 13.46
CA ILE A 539 -17.90 -9.64 12.32
C ILE A 539 -16.59 -9.02 12.79
N SER A 540 -15.48 -9.53 12.27
CA SER A 540 -14.13 -9.15 12.73
C SER A 540 -13.74 -7.72 12.38
N GLY A 541 -14.32 -7.15 11.32
CA GLY A 541 -14.07 -5.78 10.87
C GLY A 541 -14.43 -5.55 9.41
N GLN A 542 -13.88 -4.49 8.83
CA GLN A 542 -14.10 -4.10 7.43
C GLN A 542 -12.86 -3.49 6.78
N PHE A 543 -12.79 -3.53 5.45
CA PHE A 543 -11.82 -2.80 4.63
C PHE A 543 -12.55 -1.90 3.62
N LEU A 544 -12.31 -0.59 3.67
CA LEU A 544 -13.00 0.37 2.80
C LEU A 544 -12.37 0.46 1.41
N TRP A 545 -13.18 0.47 0.35
CA TRP A 545 -12.76 0.79 -1.01
C TRP A 545 -12.94 2.28 -1.34
N THR A 546 -11.90 3.11 -1.33
CA THR A 546 -10.51 2.86 -0.94
C THR A 546 -10.05 3.84 0.15
N GLY A 547 -8.86 3.62 0.70
CA GLY A 547 -8.22 4.60 1.59
C GLY A 547 -7.76 5.85 0.84
N ILE A 548 -7.29 5.67 -0.40
CA ILE A 548 -6.64 6.69 -1.23
C ILE A 548 -7.12 6.50 -2.66
N ASP A 549 -7.36 7.61 -3.36
CA ASP A 549 -7.57 7.57 -4.81
C ASP A 549 -6.37 6.90 -5.50
N TYR A 550 -6.60 6.37 -6.68
CA TYR A 550 -5.62 5.61 -7.46
C TYR A 550 -5.86 5.84 -8.95
N LEU A 551 -4.80 5.63 -9.74
CA LEU A 551 -4.88 5.75 -11.19
C LEU A 551 -5.53 4.50 -11.81
N GLY A 552 -6.22 4.68 -12.94
CA GLY A 552 -6.96 3.60 -13.59
C GLY A 552 -8.36 3.37 -13.03
N GLU A 553 -8.98 2.27 -13.44
CA GLU A 553 -10.41 1.99 -13.21
C GLU A 553 -11.33 3.19 -13.55
N ALA A 554 -10.92 3.99 -14.52
CA ALA A 554 -11.53 5.27 -14.77
C ALA A 554 -12.91 5.14 -15.42
N HIS A 555 -13.86 5.98 -15.00
CA HIS A 555 -15.22 5.99 -15.55
C HIS A 555 -15.29 6.41 -17.02
N GLY A 556 -14.31 7.18 -17.50
CA GLY A 556 -14.20 7.60 -18.89
C GLY A 556 -13.32 8.84 -19.04
N TRP A 557 -12.80 9.05 -20.25
CA TRP A 557 -11.98 10.20 -20.57
C TRP A 557 -12.77 11.52 -20.35
N PRO A 558 -12.18 12.58 -19.77
CA PRO A 558 -10.76 12.76 -19.45
C PRO A 558 -10.36 12.39 -18.02
N ILE A 559 -11.20 11.67 -17.27
CA ILE A 559 -10.88 11.23 -15.91
C ILE A 559 -9.89 10.07 -15.99
N HIS A 560 -8.72 10.14 -15.34
CA HIS A 560 -7.67 9.12 -15.46
C HIS A 560 -7.51 8.20 -14.22
N GLY A 561 -8.43 8.26 -13.26
CA GLY A 561 -8.39 7.40 -12.08
C GLY A 561 -9.73 7.26 -11.38
N SER A 562 -9.71 6.62 -10.22
CA SER A 562 -10.84 6.40 -9.34
C SER A 562 -10.82 7.39 -8.17
N SER A 563 -11.94 8.09 -7.95
CA SER A 563 -12.14 9.04 -6.85
C SER A 563 -12.72 8.40 -5.58
N ALA A 564 -12.69 7.07 -5.49
CA ALA A 564 -13.29 6.30 -4.39
C ALA A 564 -12.59 6.47 -3.03
N GLY A 565 -11.40 7.06 -3.00
CA GLY A 565 -10.57 7.22 -1.82
C GLY A 565 -11.10 8.22 -0.80
N LEU A 566 -10.67 8.07 0.45
CA LEU A 566 -10.84 9.05 1.53
C LEU A 566 -9.80 10.18 1.42
N LEU A 567 -8.62 9.84 0.90
CA LEU A 567 -7.58 10.79 0.48
C LEU A 567 -7.57 10.92 -1.04
N THR A 568 -7.19 12.09 -1.56
CA THR A 568 -6.90 12.29 -2.99
C THR A 568 -5.60 11.58 -3.41
N LEU A 569 -5.27 11.53 -4.71
CA LEU A 569 -3.97 11.05 -5.20
C LEU A 569 -2.80 11.83 -4.59
N ALA A 570 -2.98 13.13 -4.36
CA ALA A 570 -2.05 14.01 -3.65
C ALA A 570 -1.91 13.65 -2.16
N GLY A 571 -2.69 12.71 -1.63
CA GLY A 571 -2.77 12.36 -0.22
C GLY A 571 -3.49 13.41 0.64
N PHE A 572 -4.29 14.30 0.03
CA PHE A 572 -5.04 15.30 0.76
C PHE A 572 -6.35 14.72 1.30
N PRO A 573 -6.73 15.00 2.56
CA PRO A 573 -8.04 14.60 3.10
C PRO A 573 -9.19 15.24 2.31
N LYS A 574 -10.18 14.42 1.95
CA LYS A 574 -11.49 14.87 1.45
C LYS A 574 -12.46 15.05 2.62
N ALA A 575 -13.59 15.72 2.43
CA ALA A 575 -14.59 15.88 3.49
C ALA A 575 -15.04 14.53 4.12
N ARG A 576 -15.20 13.49 3.31
CA ARG A 576 -15.52 12.13 3.75
C ARG A 576 -14.46 11.48 4.65
N PHE A 577 -13.20 11.90 4.58
CA PHE A 577 -12.16 11.47 5.54
C PHE A 577 -12.58 11.83 6.95
N TYR A 578 -13.06 13.05 7.16
CA TYR A 578 -13.48 13.54 8.48
C TYR A 578 -14.81 12.93 8.93
N GLN A 579 -15.70 12.62 7.98
CA GLN A 579 -16.86 11.78 8.26
C GLN A 579 -16.42 10.42 8.83
N ARG A 580 -15.50 9.74 8.16
CA ARG A 580 -14.95 8.46 8.64
C ARG A 580 -14.21 8.61 9.97
N GLN A 581 -13.43 9.67 10.13
CA GLN A 581 -12.72 9.98 11.37
C GLN A 581 -13.69 10.12 12.54
N SER A 582 -14.86 10.72 12.32
CA SER A 582 -15.91 10.83 13.34
C SER A 582 -16.49 9.49 13.79
N TYR A 583 -16.25 8.39 13.07
CA TYR A 583 -16.69 7.05 13.45
C TYR A 583 -15.58 6.19 14.06
N TRP A 584 -14.33 6.49 13.74
CA TRP A 584 -13.19 5.61 13.99
C TRP A 584 -12.17 6.16 14.97
N ALA A 585 -12.05 7.48 15.08
CA ALA A 585 -11.12 8.10 15.99
C ALA A 585 -11.67 8.14 17.43
N ASP A 586 -10.79 7.85 18.38
CA ASP A 586 -11.11 7.96 19.81
C ASP A 586 -11.01 9.41 20.30
N LYS A 587 -10.22 10.26 19.62
CA LYS A 587 -10.14 11.69 19.90
C LYS A 587 -11.46 12.37 19.59
N PRO A 588 -11.88 13.42 20.32
CA PRO A 588 -13.06 14.19 19.94
C PRO A 588 -12.91 14.81 18.54
N VAL A 589 -13.93 14.69 17.70
CA VAL A 589 -13.95 15.18 16.31
C VAL A 589 -15.13 16.13 16.11
N LEU A 590 -14.88 17.35 15.62
CA LEU A 590 -15.87 18.23 15.00
C LEU A 590 -15.27 18.72 13.67
N HIS A 591 -15.99 18.50 12.58
CA HIS A 591 -15.57 18.99 11.27
C HIS A 591 -16.77 19.48 10.47
N LEU A 592 -16.73 20.76 10.07
CA LEU A 592 -17.75 21.39 9.25
C LEU A 592 -17.41 21.24 7.76
N ALA A 593 -18.40 20.81 6.98
CA ALA A 593 -18.37 20.85 5.53
C ALA A 593 -19.72 21.36 5.02
N THR A 594 -19.73 22.00 3.85
CA THR A 594 -20.93 22.65 3.32
C THR A 594 -21.11 22.38 1.84
N VAL A 595 -22.35 22.53 1.38
CA VAL A 595 -22.72 22.50 -0.04
C VAL A 595 -23.95 23.38 -0.23
N LYS A 596 -24.12 23.97 -1.41
CA LYS A 596 -25.36 24.68 -1.76
C LYS A 596 -26.54 23.73 -1.61
N TYR A 597 -27.61 24.17 -0.94
CA TYR A 597 -28.75 23.32 -0.65
C TYR A 597 -29.74 23.30 -1.82
N GLU A 598 -29.89 22.13 -2.44
CA GLU A 598 -30.81 21.90 -3.56
C GLU A 598 -31.95 20.93 -3.19
N GLY A 599 -32.28 20.80 -1.91
CA GLY A 599 -33.39 19.96 -1.43
C GLY A 599 -33.00 18.50 -1.11
N SER A 600 -31.71 18.18 -1.07
CA SER A 600 -31.19 16.84 -0.75
C SER A 600 -30.30 16.85 0.49
N HIS A 601 -30.32 15.74 1.23
CA HIS A 601 -29.43 15.43 2.36
C HIS A 601 -28.55 14.21 2.09
N ASP A 602 -28.45 13.79 0.83
CA ASP A 602 -27.74 12.57 0.42
C ASP A 602 -26.28 12.54 0.95
N GLU A 603 -25.80 11.36 1.33
CA GLU A 603 -24.43 11.18 1.84
C GLU A 603 -23.36 11.45 0.77
N TRP A 604 -23.70 11.32 -0.52
CA TRP A 604 -22.82 11.46 -1.67
C TRP A 604 -22.72 12.89 -2.20
N LEU A 605 -23.35 13.87 -1.52
CA LEU A 605 -23.21 15.28 -1.88
C LEU A 605 -21.73 15.73 -1.79
N PRO A 606 -21.23 16.52 -2.77
CA PRO A 606 -19.84 16.97 -2.81
C PRO A 606 -19.62 18.14 -1.84
N VAL A 607 -19.73 17.86 -0.53
CA VAL A 607 -19.49 18.85 0.52
C VAL A 607 -18.00 19.21 0.61
N THR A 608 -17.70 20.48 0.85
CA THR A 608 -16.32 21.01 0.95
C THR A 608 -16.17 21.90 2.17
N GLU A 609 -14.94 22.24 2.53
CA GLU A 609 -14.60 23.08 3.70
C GLU A 609 -14.68 24.58 3.39
N THR A 610 -15.77 25.06 2.76
CA THR A 610 -15.93 26.46 2.31
C THR A 610 -17.01 27.23 3.07
N TRP A 611 -16.84 28.54 3.24
CA TRP A 611 -17.92 29.45 3.66
C TRP A 611 -17.92 30.70 2.79
N ASN A 612 -17.86 30.47 1.48
CA ASN A 612 -17.85 31.50 0.43
C ASN A 612 -18.98 31.19 -0.57
N TYR A 613 -20.16 31.74 -0.32
CA TYR A 613 -21.36 31.62 -1.16
C TYR A 613 -21.89 33.02 -1.52
N GLU A 614 -22.92 33.10 -2.35
CA GLU A 614 -23.61 34.37 -2.60
C GLU A 614 -24.61 34.70 -1.47
N VAL A 615 -24.69 35.97 -1.09
CA VAL A 615 -25.62 36.43 -0.04
C VAL A 615 -27.06 36.06 -0.42
N GLY A 616 -27.73 35.32 0.46
CA GLY A 616 -29.10 34.84 0.23
C GLY A 616 -29.17 33.43 -0.38
N GLU A 617 -28.05 32.80 -0.73
CA GLU A 617 -28.04 31.36 -1.03
C GLU A 617 -28.28 30.55 0.23
N THR A 618 -29.12 29.53 0.12
CA THR A 618 -29.34 28.57 1.19
C THR A 618 -28.29 27.45 1.10
N VAL A 619 -27.64 27.15 2.21
CA VAL A 619 -26.51 26.22 2.32
C VAL A 619 -26.86 25.08 3.27
N LEU A 620 -26.52 23.85 2.86
CA LEU A 620 -26.51 22.69 3.73
C LEU A 620 -25.19 22.70 4.49
N VAL A 621 -25.27 22.90 5.81
CA VAL A 621 -24.14 22.79 6.73
C VAL A 621 -24.15 21.40 7.34
N ARG A 622 -23.10 20.63 7.09
CA ARG A 622 -22.92 19.27 7.61
C ARG A 622 -21.79 19.25 8.62
N LEU A 623 -22.08 18.73 9.82
CA LEU A 623 -21.11 18.48 10.87
C LEU A 623 -20.84 16.98 10.98
N PHE A 624 -19.58 16.60 10.80
CA PHE A 624 -19.08 15.28 11.15
C PHE A 624 -18.55 15.30 12.58
N THR A 625 -19.10 14.45 13.45
CA THR A 625 -18.71 14.44 14.87
C THR A 625 -18.98 13.11 15.57
N ASN A 626 -18.11 12.76 16.51
CA ASN A 626 -18.34 11.67 17.46
C ASN A 626 -18.99 12.15 18.77
N GLN A 627 -19.36 13.43 18.86
CA GLN A 627 -19.99 13.99 20.05
C GLN A 627 -21.49 13.71 20.07
N PRO A 628 -22.08 13.46 21.25
CA PRO A 628 -23.51 13.13 21.37
C PRO A 628 -24.43 14.29 20.99
N GLU A 629 -23.95 15.52 21.12
CA GLU A 629 -24.68 16.74 20.79
C GLU A 629 -23.71 17.87 20.40
N ALA A 630 -24.18 18.75 19.51
CA ALA A 630 -23.45 19.93 19.08
C ALA A 630 -24.40 21.09 18.80
N GLU A 631 -23.88 22.31 18.90
CA GLU A 631 -24.61 23.54 18.58
C GLU A 631 -23.87 24.34 17.51
N LEU A 632 -24.63 24.84 16.54
CA LEU A 632 -24.12 25.64 15.42
C LEU A 632 -24.36 27.12 15.69
N PHE A 633 -23.38 27.96 15.34
CA PHE A 633 -23.43 29.41 15.48
C PHE A 633 -23.06 30.07 14.16
N LEU A 634 -23.77 31.13 13.79
CA LEU A 634 -23.42 32.02 12.68
C LEU A 634 -23.24 33.43 13.20
N ASN A 635 -22.04 33.97 13.06
CA ASN A 635 -21.66 35.30 13.58
C ASN A 635 -22.02 35.46 15.07
N GLY A 636 -21.75 34.41 15.85
CA GLY A 636 -22.03 34.33 17.29
C GLY A 636 -23.51 34.08 17.66
N ARG A 637 -24.44 34.09 16.70
CA ARG A 637 -25.86 33.77 16.95
C ARG A 637 -26.07 32.27 16.86
N SER A 638 -26.71 31.67 17.87
CA SER A 638 -27.06 30.25 17.84
C SER A 638 -28.09 29.97 16.74
N LEU A 639 -27.83 28.91 15.96
CA LEU A 639 -28.72 28.31 14.97
C LEU A 639 -29.38 27.03 15.51
N GLY A 640 -29.23 26.76 16.82
CA GLY A 640 -29.85 25.65 17.50
C GLY A 640 -28.95 24.42 17.66
N LYS A 641 -29.25 23.69 18.73
CA LYS A 641 -28.55 22.48 19.15
C LYS A 641 -29.18 21.22 18.54
N LYS A 642 -28.34 20.27 18.12
CA LYS A 642 -28.76 18.93 17.66
C LYS A 642 -28.17 17.84 18.54
N LYS A 643 -28.88 16.72 18.63
CA LYS A 643 -28.51 15.53 19.40
C LYS A 643 -28.56 14.29 18.52
N GLY A 644 -27.55 13.44 18.63
CA GLY A 644 -27.43 12.23 17.82
C GLY A 644 -27.10 12.50 16.35
N LEU A 645 -26.73 11.45 15.65
CA LEU A 645 -26.41 11.47 14.22
C LEU A 645 -27.63 11.04 13.39
N SER A 646 -27.72 11.53 12.15
CA SER A 646 -28.67 11.07 11.14
C SER A 646 -28.37 9.62 10.70
N GLU A 647 -29.20 9.07 9.80
CA GLU A 647 -28.92 7.78 9.16
C GLU A 647 -27.62 7.79 8.33
N GLU A 648 -27.21 8.97 7.86
CA GLU A 648 -25.94 9.20 7.14
C GLU A 648 -24.75 9.47 8.08
N GLY A 649 -24.98 9.43 9.40
CA GLY A 649 -23.93 9.58 10.41
C GLY A 649 -23.44 11.02 10.61
N CYS A 650 -24.25 12.04 10.32
CA CYS A 650 -23.88 13.44 10.48
C CYS A 650 -24.96 14.27 11.20
N MET A 651 -24.66 15.53 11.50
CA MET A 651 -25.66 16.53 11.91
C MET A 651 -25.74 17.62 10.84
N ASP A 652 -26.93 17.85 10.29
CA ASP A 652 -27.14 18.81 9.20
C ASP A 652 -27.93 20.05 9.66
N TRP A 653 -27.61 21.24 9.15
CA TRP A 653 -28.43 22.45 9.28
C TRP A 653 -28.65 23.07 7.90
N ILE A 654 -29.80 23.71 7.72
CA ILE A 654 -30.07 24.52 6.53
C ILE A 654 -29.93 25.97 6.96
N VAL A 655 -28.99 26.68 6.34
CA VAL A 655 -28.56 28.01 6.78
C VAL A 655 -28.49 28.93 5.56
N ASP A 656 -29.16 30.07 5.63
CA ASP A 656 -28.96 31.12 4.62
C ASP A 656 -27.59 31.76 4.82
N PHE A 657 -26.83 31.89 3.73
CA PHE A 657 -25.47 32.37 3.78
C PHE A 657 -25.41 33.84 4.23
N GLU A 658 -24.61 34.08 5.28
CA GLU A 658 -24.15 35.39 5.70
C GLU A 658 -22.61 35.34 5.82
N PRO A 659 -21.88 36.29 5.21
CA PRO A 659 -20.43 36.37 5.36
C PRO A 659 -20.02 36.47 6.83
N GLY A 660 -18.91 35.82 7.18
CA GLY A 660 -18.35 35.87 8.52
C GLY A 660 -17.90 34.49 9.00
N GLU A 661 -18.30 34.10 10.21
CA GLU A 661 -17.88 32.86 10.85
C GLU A 661 -19.07 31.94 11.10
N LEU A 662 -18.95 30.72 10.57
CA LEU A 662 -19.77 29.58 10.91
C LEU A 662 -19.00 28.69 11.89
N ARG A 663 -19.54 28.45 13.08
CA ARG A 663 -18.85 27.71 14.15
C ARG A 663 -19.74 26.62 14.73
N ALA A 664 -19.22 25.40 14.81
CA ALA A 664 -19.81 24.32 15.59
C ALA A 664 -19.07 24.15 16.91
N ALA A 665 -19.80 23.86 17.99
CA ALA A 665 -19.22 23.57 19.29
C ALA A 665 -19.96 22.42 20.00
N ALA A 666 -19.21 21.64 20.78
CA ALA A 666 -19.72 20.54 21.60
C ALA A 666 -19.04 20.49 22.99
N GLY A 667 -19.73 19.92 23.98
CA GLY A 667 -19.31 19.86 25.38
C GLY A 667 -20.23 20.64 26.33
N GLU A 668 -19.79 20.90 27.58
CA GLU A 668 -20.52 21.74 28.53
C GLU A 668 -20.48 23.22 28.08
N LEU A 669 -21.41 23.58 27.20
CA LEU A 669 -21.60 24.94 26.68
C LEU A 669 -22.31 25.79 27.76
N ILE A 670 -21.55 26.38 28.68
CA ILE A 670 -22.08 27.35 29.67
C ILE A 670 -22.09 28.78 29.06
N SER A 671 -21.13 29.08 28.19
CA SER A 671 -21.07 30.28 27.35
C SER A 671 -20.38 30.01 25.99
N PRO A 672 -20.57 30.86 24.96
CA PRO A 672 -19.96 30.67 23.63
C PRO A 672 -18.42 30.67 23.61
N GLN A 673 -17.76 31.08 24.70
CA GLN A 673 -16.32 31.34 24.80
C GLN A 673 -15.59 30.40 25.80
N ASP A 674 -16.22 29.31 26.23
CA ASP A 674 -15.67 28.50 27.32
C ASP A 674 -14.50 27.57 26.95
N LYS A 675 -13.52 27.53 27.87
CA LYS A 675 -12.26 26.77 27.84
C LYS A 675 -12.42 25.24 27.92
N GLY A 676 -13.65 24.72 27.97
CA GLY A 676 -13.96 23.28 28.07
C GLY A 676 -14.66 22.69 26.85
N CYS A 677 -14.95 23.51 25.83
CA CYS A 677 -15.63 23.08 24.61
C CYS A 677 -14.62 22.81 23.49
N ILE A 678 -14.90 21.79 22.68
CA ILE A 678 -14.25 21.61 21.38
C ILE A 678 -15.06 22.32 20.31
N SER A 679 -14.39 22.92 19.33
CA SER A 679 -15.05 23.67 18.26
C SER A 679 -14.36 23.51 16.93
N SER A 680 -15.14 23.67 15.86
CA SER A 680 -14.69 23.76 14.47
C SER A 680 -15.34 24.98 13.82
N SER A 681 -14.63 25.67 12.94
CA SER A 681 -15.13 26.89 12.30
C SER A 681 -14.75 26.95 10.83
N LEU A 682 -15.68 27.42 10.00
CA LEU A 682 -15.42 27.89 8.65
C LEU A 682 -15.61 29.41 8.61
N GLN A 683 -14.74 30.11 7.91
CA GLN A 683 -14.80 31.56 7.79
C GLN A 683 -14.81 31.96 6.32
N THR A 684 -15.55 33.02 6.00
CA THR A 684 -15.50 33.61 4.66
C THR A 684 -14.11 34.17 4.39
N THR A 685 -13.45 33.66 3.35
CA THR A 685 -12.09 34.06 2.94
C THR A 685 -12.11 35.26 2.00
N GLY A 686 -10.99 35.98 1.97
CA GLY A 686 -10.73 37.03 0.97
C GLY A 686 -10.16 36.48 -0.34
N ALA A 687 -9.59 37.38 -1.15
CA ALA A 687 -8.78 36.99 -2.29
C ALA A 687 -7.44 36.39 -1.85
N VAL A 688 -6.81 35.62 -2.74
CA VAL A 688 -5.47 35.06 -2.51
C VAL A 688 -4.47 36.18 -2.35
N ASP A 689 -3.66 36.09 -1.29
CA ASP A 689 -2.62 37.05 -0.94
C ASP A 689 -1.23 36.42 -1.01
N VAL A 690 -1.11 35.16 -0.56
CA VAL A 690 0.18 34.46 -0.46
C VAL A 690 0.08 33.00 -0.93
N LEU A 691 1.18 32.54 -1.54
CA LEU A 691 1.45 31.11 -1.74
C LEU A 691 2.41 30.64 -0.64
N GLN A 692 1.89 29.88 0.32
CA GLN A 692 2.66 29.35 1.44
C GLN A 692 3.28 27.99 1.06
N LEU A 693 4.55 27.80 1.40
CA LEU A 693 5.30 26.57 1.17
C LEU A 693 5.52 25.82 2.50
N CYS A 694 5.10 24.57 2.56
CA CYS A 694 5.17 23.73 3.75
C CYS A 694 5.81 22.38 3.40
N GLU A 695 7.03 22.12 3.88
CA GLU A 695 7.58 20.77 3.83
C GLU A 695 6.86 19.89 4.84
N TRP A 696 6.37 18.73 4.38
CA TRP A 696 5.88 17.71 5.29
C TRP A 696 7.04 17.10 6.07
N LYS A 697 6.88 17.04 7.40
CA LYS A 697 7.79 16.36 8.30
C LYS A 697 7.05 15.26 9.04
N ALA A 698 7.71 14.13 9.28
CA ALA A 698 7.16 13.07 10.10
C ALA A 698 6.84 13.58 11.52
N PRO A 699 5.76 13.09 12.17
CA PRO A 699 5.43 13.47 13.54
C PRO A 699 6.58 13.23 14.54
N VAL A 700 6.72 14.13 15.51
CA VAL A 700 7.77 14.09 16.56
C VAL A 700 7.84 12.72 17.23
N GLY A 701 9.04 12.14 17.31
CA GLY A 701 9.29 10.81 17.87
C GLY A 701 9.36 9.68 16.84
N ARG A 702 8.99 9.94 15.59
CA ARG A 702 9.34 9.09 14.45
C ARG A 702 10.52 9.72 13.73
N ASN A 703 11.69 9.12 13.91
CA ASN A 703 12.82 9.46 13.05
C ASN A 703 12.55 8.76 11.71
N SER A 704 11.96 9.46 10.74
CA SER A 704 12.25 9.16 9.33
C SER A 704 13.75 9.36 9.22
N VAL A 705 14.53 8.27 9.36
CA VAL A 705 15.99 8.42 9.43
C VAL A 705 16.44 8.82 8.04
N GLU A 706 16.58 10.13 7.85
CA GLU A 706 17.30 10.71 6.75
C GLU A 706 18.76 10.26 6.88
N LYS A 707 19.06 9.07 6.36
CA LYS A 707 20.43 8.55 6.32
C LYS A 707 21.12 9.17 5.12
N ALA A 708 22.29 9.76 5.30
CA ALA A 708 23.12 10.18 4.18
C ALA A 708 23.29 9.01 3.18
N GLY A 709 23.15 9.29 1.89
CA GLY A 709 23.33 8.29 0.82
C GLY A 709 22.17 7.32 0.58
N THR A 710 20.99 7.51 1.18
CA THR A 710 19.78 6.74 0.79
C THR A 710 18.87 7.55 -0.14
N LEU A 711 17.99 6.90 -0.90
CA LEU A 711 16.93 7.63 -1.60
C LEU A 711 15.98 8.30 -0.59
N PHE A 712 15.61 9.57 -0.81
CA PHE A 712 14.61 10.27 0.01
C PHE A 712 13.82 11.26 -0.87
N THR A 713 12.50 11.35 -0.64
CA THR A 713 11.61 12.25 -1.36
C THR A 713 10.99 13.26 -0.42
N HIS A 714 11.40 14.52 -0.52
CA HIS A 714 10.75 15.64 0.16
C HIS A 714 9.39 15.92 -0.47
N GLN A 715 8.43 16.28 0.37
CA GLN A 715 7.04 16.54 -0.01
C GLN A 715 6.72 17.97 0.42
N VAL A 716 6.58 18.89 -0.55
CA VAL A 716 6.34 20.31 -0.29
C VAL A 716 4.93 20.66 -0.74
N GLU A 717 4.07 20.94 0.23
CA GLU A 717 2.72 21.45 -0.02
C GLU A 717 2.77 22.95 -0.32
N ILE A 718 2.03 23.36 -1.33
CA ILE A 718 1.85 24.75 -1.77
C ILE A 718 0.39 25.09 -1.49
N LEU A 719 0.17 26.11 -0.65
CA LEU A 719 -1.15 26.54 -0.20
C LEU A 719 -1.46 27.96 -0.68
N ALA A 720 -2.64 28.17 -1.27
CA ALA A 720 -3.16 29.49 -1.55
C ALA A 720 -3.93 30.02 -0.34
N GLU A 721 -3.43 31.08 0.28
CA GLU A 721 -3.98 31.65 1.50
C GLU A 721 -4.34 33.13 1.31
N ASP A 722 -5.36 33.59 2.05
CA ASP A 722 -5.65 35.01 2.19
C ASP A 722 -4.70 35.71 3.16
N SER A 723 -4.83 37.03 3.31
CA SER A 723 -3.99 37.85 4.20
C SER A 723 -4.12 37.52 5.70
N CYS A 724 -5.08 36.65 6.07
CA CYS A 724 -5.25 36.13 7.43
C CYS A 724 -4.71 34.71 7.60
N GLY A 725 -4.04 34.14 6.58
CA GLY A 725 -3.48 32.78 6.59
C GLY A 725 -4.55 31.69 6.45
N ARG A 726 -5.69 31.98 5.82
CA ARG A 726 -6.78 31.02 5.62
C ARG A 726 -6.73 30.47 4.20
N ARG A 727 -6.80 29.14 4.06
CA ARG A 727 -6.82 28.45 2.77
C ARG A 727 -8.05 28.87 1.96
N ILE A 728 -7.83 29.16 0.68
CA ILE A 728 -8.88 29.58 -0.26
C ILE A 728 -9.32 28.39 -1.11
N MET A 729 -10.54 27.90 -0.89
CA MET A 729 -11.06 26.67 -1.49
C MET A 729 -11.40 26.76 -2.99
N ASP A 730 -11.57 27.96 -3.53
CA ASP A 730 -11.86 28.19 -4.96
C ASP A 730 -10.60 28.55 -5.78
N ALA A 731 -9.43 28.56 -5.15
CA ALA A 731 -8.16 28.80 -5.84
C ALA A 731 -7.80 27.61 -6.76
N ALA A 732 -7.87 27.86 -8.07
CA ALA A 732 -7.63 26.88 -9.14
C ALA A 732 -6.88 27.51 -10.33
N PHE A 733 -5.63 27.94 -10.11
CA PHE A 733 -4.77 28.57 -11.13
C PHE A 733 -3.41 27.86 -11.23
N PRO A 734 -2.69 27.98 -12.35
CA PRO A 734 -1.40 27.31 -12.57
C PRO A 734 -0.31 27.83 -11.62
N VAL A 735 0.47 26.91 -11.08
CA VAL A 735 1.65 27.17 -10.26
C VAL A 735 2.85 26.46 -10.86
N THR A 736 3.95 27.20 -11.06
CA THR A 736 5.20 26.69 -11.60
C THR A 736 6.22 26.49 -10.49
N VAL A 737 6.88 25.33 -10.49
CA VAL A 737 7.89 24.95 -9.49
C VAL A 737 9.24 24.75 -10.17
N GLN A 738 10.28 25.37 -9.60
CA GLN A 738 11.67 25.21 -10.02
C GLN A 738 12.49 24.71 -8.84
N VAL A 739 13.34 23.70 -9.09
CA VAL A 739 14.23 23.12 -8.08
C VAL A 739 15.68 23.37 -8.50
N SER A 740 16.51 23.79 -7.56
CA SER A 740 17.94 24.01 -7.75
C SER A 740 18.73 23.49 -6.55
N GLY A 741 20.02 23.20 -6.75
CA GLY A 741 20.84 22.49 -5.76
C GLY A 741 20.79 20.97 -5.99
N PRO A 742 21.15 20.15 -4.98
CA PRO A 742 21.22 18.70 -5.07
C PRO A 742 19.83 18.02 -4.96
N GLY A 743 18.89 18.44 -5.82
CA GLY A 743 17.54 17.90 -5.84
C GLY A 743 16.87 18.02 -7.20
N VAL A 744 15.92 17.12 -7.47
CA VAL A 744 15.17 17.03 -8.74
C VAL A 744 13.67 16.98 -8.45
N LEU A 745 12.91 17.81 -9.17
CA LEU A 745 11.44 17.73 -9.16
C LEU A 745 10.99 16.43 -9.84
N LYS A 746 10.33 15.55 -9.09
CA LYS A 746 9.79 14.28 -9.62
C LYS A 746 8.39 14.41 -10.17
N GLY A 747 7.61 15.39 -9.69
CA GLY A 747 6.29 15.65 -10.20
C GLY A 747 5.50 16.59 -9.30
N LEU A 748 4.36 17.04 -9.84
CA LEU A 748 3.37 17.88 -9.16
C LEU A 748 2.03 17.15 -9.19
N GLU A 749 1.30 17.16 -8.07
CA GLU A 749 0.01 16.50 -7.92
C GLU A 749 -0.98 17.42 -7.18
N ASN A 750 -2.21 17.51 -7.68
CA ASN A 750 -3.30 18.31 -7.07
C ASN A 750 -4.48 17.44 -6.62
N GLY A 751 -4.56 16.18 -7.06
CA GLY A 751 -5.67 15.27 -6.78
C GLY A 751 -6.85 15.41 -7.75
N ASN A 752 -6.75 16.24 -8.78
CA ASN A 752 -7.77 16.37 -9.82
C ASN A 752 -7.58 15.31 -10.91
N LEU A 753 -8.40 14.26 -10.86
CA LEU A 753 -8.36 13.17 -11.84
C LEU A 753 -8.71 13.57 -13.28
N GLY A 754 -9.26 14.77 -13.50
CA GLY A 754 -9.50 15.33 -14.84
C GLY A 754 -8.34 16.17 -15.39
N ASP A 755 -7.30 16.43 -14.60
CA ASP A 755 -6.15 17.24 -15.00
C ASP A 755 -5.10 16.40 -15.73
N ASN A 756 -5.20 16.37 -17.06
CA ASN A 756 -4.30 15.63 -17.94
C ASN A 756 -3.03 16.42 -18.32
N THR A 757 -2.66 17.44 -17.55
CA THR A 757 -1.33 18.04 -17.65
C THR A 757 -0.28 16.92 -17.48
N PRO A 758 0.71 16.79 -18.38
CA PRO A 758 1.74 15.76 -18.26
C PRO A 758 2.43 15.82 -16.90
N TYR A 759 2.68 14.66 -16.27
CA TYR A 759 3.36 14.62 -14.98
C TYR A 759 4.80 15.13 -15.02
N THR A 760 5.41 15.16 -16.21
CA THR A 760 6.72 15.77 -16.46
C THR A 760 6.70 17.31 -16.50
N SER A 761 5.52 17.93 -16.46
CA SER A 761 5.39 19.39 -16.41
C SER A 761 5.86 19.94 -15.06
N CYS A 762 6.62 21.03 -15.10
CA CYS A 762 6.97 21.81 -13.91
C CYS A 762 5.88 22.83 -13.52
N SER A 763 4.74 22.85 -14.21
CA SER A 763 3.60 23.71 -13.94
C SER A 763 2.31 22.91 -13.89
N ARG A 764 1.49 23.10 -12.85
CA ARG A 764 0.19 22.45 -12.66
C ARG A 764 -0.77 23.37 -11.93
N SER A 765 -2.06 23.30 -12.26
CA SER A 765 -3.09 24.08 -11.55
C SER A 765 -3.31 23.54 -10.14
N MET A 766 -3.60 24.44 -9.20
CA MET A 766 -4.05 24.03 -7.86
C MET A 766 -5.46 23.43 -7.94
N LEU A 767 -5.81 22.62 -6.94
CA LEU A 767 -7.18 22.20 -6.66
C LEU A 767 -7.48 22.53 -5.20
N GLU A 768 -8.59 23.22 -4.94
CA GLU A 768 -8.97 23.65 -3.59
C GLU A 768 -7.88 24.44 -2.86
N GLY A 769 -7.14 25.27 -3.60
CA GLY A 769 -6.01 26.05 -3.08
C GLY A 769 -4.82 25.20 -2.65
N ARG A 770 -4.71 23.95 -3.12
CA ARG A 770 -3.60 23.04 -2.81
C ARG A 770 -2.89 22.51 -4.05
N LEU A 771 -1.59 22.29 -3.91
CA LEU A 771 -0.74 21.54 -4.83
C LEU A 771 0.40 20.91 -4.01
N ILE A 772 0.87 19.72 -4.37
CA ILE A 772 2.05 19.13 -3.74
C ILE A 772 3.17 18.91 -4.77
N ALA A 773 4.40 19.23 -4.38
CA ALA A 773 5.61 18.97 -5.15
C ALA A 773 6.44 17.86 -4.48
N TYR A 774 6.90 16.90 -5.27
CA TYR A 774 7.77 15.83 -4.83
C TYR A 774 9.20 16.10 -5.31
N ILE A 775 10.13 16.26 -4.37
CA ILE A 775 11.54 16.59 -4.66
C ILE A 775 12.42 15.43 -4.18
N GLN A 776 13.06 14.75 -5.12
CA GLN A 776 14.02 13.69 -4.83
C GLN A 776 15.40 14.31 -4.63
N ARG A 777 16.06 13.98 -3.52
CA ARG A 777 17.44 14.40 -3.31
C ARG A 777 18.40 13.65 -4.22
N THR A 778 19.50 14.31 -4.58
CA THR A 778 20.59 13.73 -5.38
C THR A 778 21.96 13.89 -4.72
N GLY A 779 22.03 14.48 -3.53
CA GLY A 779 23.25 14.67 -2.75
C GLY A 779 23.01 15.54 -1.52
N SER A 780 24.07 15.81 -0.75
CA SER A 780 24.02 16.71 0.41
C SER A 780 24.11 18.19 0.02
N GLY A 781 23.63 19.07 0.90
CA GLY A 781 23.61 20.53 0.71
C GLY A 781 22.21 21.12 0.63
N THR A 782 22.12 22.40 0.27
CA THR A 782 20.84 23.13 0.27
C THR A 782 20.11 22.98 -1.07
N VAL A 783 18.90 22.42 -1.03
CA VAL A 783 17.97 22.42 -2.16
C VAL A 783 17.03 23.61 -2.05
N THR A 784 16.92 24.40 -3.11
CA THR A 784 15.99 25.54 -3.16
C THR A 784 14.81 25.20 -4.06
N VAL A 785 13.61 25.23 -3.49
CA VAL A 785 12.33 25.07 -4.18
C VAL A 785 11.71 26.46 -4.36
N LYS A 786 11.59 26.90 -5.60
CA LYS A 786 11.06 28.21 -5.99
C LYS A 786 9.72 28.05 -6.68
N VAL A 787 8.74 28.83 -6.27
CA VAL A 787 7.37 28.73 -6.73
C VAL A 787 6.87 30.07 -7.25
N SER A 788 6.29 30.06 -8.44
CA SER A 788 5.76 31.25 -9.11
C SER A 788 4.40 31.00 -9.76
N SER A 789 3.57 32.04 -9.79
CA SER A 789 2.28 32.05 -10.48
C SER A 789 1.97 33.48 -10.94
N GLU A 790 1.21 33.63 -12.02
CA GLU A 790 0.87 34.94 -12.58
C GLU A 790 0.06 35.78 -11.57
N GLY A 791 0.50 37.02 -11.32
CA GLY A 791 -0.17 37.93 -10.40
C GLY A 791 0.25 37.81 -8.93
N PHE A 792 1.11 36.85 -8.58
CA PHE A 792 1.60 36.64 -7.21
C PHE A 792 3.11 36.87 -7.10
N PRO A 793 3.61 37.37 -5.95
CA PRO A 793 5.04 37.37 -5.66
C PRO A 793 5.61 35.96 -5.69
N GLU A 794 6.84 35.84 -6.18
CA GLU A 794 7.58 34.59 -6.10
C GLU A 794 7.91 34.24 -4.65
N THR A 795 7.79 32.96 -4.30
CA THR A 795 8.09 32.41 -2.98
C THR A 795 9.11 31.29 -3.10
N GLN A 796 9.87 31.03 -2.04
CA GLN A 796 10.87 29.98 -2.03
C GLN A 796 11.01 29.31 -0.66
N LEU A 797 11.42 28.05 -0.67
CA LEU A 797 11.74 27.24 0.50
C LEU A 797 13.11 26.60 0.30
N SER A 798 13.96 26.67 1.34
CA SER A 798 15.24 25.98 1.38
C SER A 798 15.12 24.72 2.21
N LEU A 799 15.51 23.59 1.64
CA LEU A 799 15.58 22.29 2.28
C LEU A 799 17.06 22.00 2.55
N GLU A 800 17.44 21.84 3.82
CA GLU A 800 18.80 21.49 4.19
C GLU A 800 18.95 19.98 4.23
N ILE A 801 19.82 19.44 3.35
CA ILE A 801 20.10 18.01 3.28
C ILE A 801 21.41 17.73 4.01
N PRO A 802 21.40 16.88 5.06
CA PRO A 802 22.59 16.54 5.82
C PRO A 802 23.62 15.82 4.96
N ASP A 803 24.90 15.98 5.34
CA ASP A 803 26.06 15.29 4.75
C ASP A 803 26.08 13.78 4.99
#